data_AF-H7FWG4-F1
#
_entry.id   AF-H7FWG4-F1
#
_cell.length_a   1.000
_cell.length_b   1.000
_cell.length_c   1.000
_cell.angle_alpha   90.00
_cell.angle_beta   90.00
_cell.angle_gamma   90.00
#
_symmetry.space_group_name_H-M   'P 1'
#
loop_
_entity.id
_entity.type
_entity.pdbx_description
1 polymer ?
#
loop_
_entity_poly.entity_id
_entity_poly.type
_entity_poly.pdbx_seq_one_letter_code
_entity_poly.pdbx_strand_id
1 'polypeptide(L)'
;MKFYKKIIFFFLIFATFQGFSQNTLDNLGLTSSTPASVAYSLRKLSSSYVGFAIQVRRSNDNATQDIGFTSGGDLDTSALLAFVGSNNGFVTIWYDQSGNNRDMIKTDYNYQPRILFSGLFKYIGERVAIDFSGNKGLVYSGTLSLASISTVIRSESTNWPNYHTILGGSPRIGGILENGGTTFHSTVYPISIWKDGIYKTNSESLSPVDQAMILSISPQISTINQIFIGNYDGGGGGGSILESEAIAFSYLNPSNVRLSIECNQGSYYGITMNSCTIAIVTNISTSDYYTCIGKIATPLTVQASGLNLSYQWYSNYSSSTSGGTLISGATSSSFIPPTTATGTTYYYVVVSGSNGPDVTSNVSGVITVENLKGITISPSSPTINIGSSITLTASGASTYSWGDGLITPLDEVASCRLAVGLRLLRSDYVGSLVRLRRASDNIEADFGFVGTDLDIAAISSWLAGSSAYCVRLYDQSGNGNDMVPSNVSAQPLYVKTGLNNKPILRFNTSQNIKNTVNFAPPYTVVYTAKQTGPTRGRVLNANNNWLLGWWNGNKSQAHYDGWVSQPGGIPTDNNSYVYSATGTGSISTIFENGISKTVNTTGGTNGPNGLRINESEPSDSDVADIFAFDTVLSNLKREAIEKSSASYYGIYGQPLVLGETLTVSPTETTTYQLTGFSANEGCSVSNNVTVTLLKNPNLNNFNPQIKTYFDGSYIVSPPSSVSTGAIIYSSSNNSVATTNGTTITIQGIGTTTITATQATDGIHYGDVISATLTVNSVSALTKNGQVSTSDLNYINKNGALTSSNSLTIFGQTIATKSNDGLSAASAGVSALQIKTDFPTATDGLYWITNASINGGTPFQIYADMTIDGGGWTLLLCNNNNSGWDGSNAILRNETAPTINGQYSIIAYADYLKKSSSGFQYMIDASTRGHWGGIWTANKAYSFVNTNNTQTDITLNTKFDSWSYSNDGIEQIMPWYSPGSCGKITTSNDANGNWWGTLVSSCGFNPAPWMGCCANSDPGIIWYWVR
;
A
#
# COMPACT_ATOMS: atom_id res chain seq x y z
N MET A 1 -99.01 -34.56 -38.12
CA MET A 1 -98.85 -33.61 -36.99
C MET A 1 -97.85 -34.22 -36.01
N LYS A 2 -96.72 -33.52 -35.80
CA LYS A 2 -95.68 -33.58 -34.75
C LYS A 2 -95.59 -34.81 -33.81
N PHE A 3 -94.39 -35.42 -33.76
CA PHE A 3 -93.61 -35.66 -32.53
C PHE A 3 -92.18 -36.08 -32.91
N TYR A 4 -91.19 -35.19 -32.74
CA TYR A 4 -89.76 -35.52 -32.87
C TYR A 4 -89.19 -35.85 -31.49
N LYS A 5 -88.70 -37.08 -31.31
CA LYS A 5 -87.96 -37.54 -30.13
C LYS A 5 -86.45 -37.48 -30.40
N LYS A 6 -85.74 -36.95 -29.41
CA LYS A 6 -84.28 -36.86 -29.28
C LYS A 6 -83.60 -38.23 -29.48
N ILE A 7 -82.61 -38.28 -30.38
CA ILE A 7 -81.50 -39.23 -30.33
C ILE A 7 -80.23 -38.40 -30.17
N ILE A 8 -79.57 -38.57 -29.03
CA ILE A 8 -78.28 -37.97 -28.69
C ILE A 8 -77.21 -38.86 -29.33
N PHE A 9 -76.45 -38.33 -30.29
CA PHE A 9 -75.23 -38.96 -30.80
C PHE A 9 -74.05 -38.41 -30.00
N PHE A 10 -73.43 -39.27 -29.19
CA PHE A 10 -72.16 -39.01 -28.53
C PHE A 10 -71.04 -39.09 -29.57
N PHE A 11 -70.42 -37.95 -29.92
CA PHE A 11 -69.07 -37.97 -30.50
C PHE A 11 -68.09 -38.01 -29.32
N LEU A 12 -67.39 -39.14 -29.14
CA LEU A 12 -66.22 -39.18 -28.27
C LEU A 12 -65.18 -38.21 -28.83
N ILE A 13 -65.02 -37.06 -28.17
CA ILE A 13 -63.81 -36.25 -28.29
C ILE A 13 -62.76 -36.96 -27.42
N PHE A 14 -61.91 -37.79 -28.03
CA PHE A 14 -60.60 -38.05 -27.45
C PHE A 14 -59.79 -36.76 -27.60
N ALA A 15 -59.90 -35.85 -26.63
CA ALA A 15 -58.89 -34.84 -26.43
C ALA A 15 -57.69 -35.55 -25.80
N THR A 16 -56.80 -36.10 -26.63
CA THR A 16 -55.45 -36.40 -26.16
C THR A 16 -54.82 -35.08 -25.77
N PHE A 17 -54.70 -34.83 -24.47
CA PHE A 17 -53.84 -33.79 -23.93
C PHE A 17 -52.40 -34.20 -24.29
N GLN A 18 -51.94 -33.88 -25.51
CA GLN A 18 -50.52 -33.88 -25.80
C GLN A 18 -49.96 -32.62 -25.16
N GLY A 19 -49.36 -32.76 -23.97
CA GLY A 19 -48.48 -31.73 -23.45
C GLY A 19 -47.38 -31.52 -24.48
N PHE A 20 -47.38 -30.39 -25.16
CA PHE A 20 -46.36 -30.06 -26.14
C PHE A 20 -45.04 -29.81 -25.42
N SER A 21 -44.23 -30.84 -25.28
CA SER A 21 -42.82 -30.68 -24.94
C SER A 21 -42.12 -30.07 -26.14
N GLN A 22 -41.27 -29.08 -25.90
CA GLN A 22 -40.41 -28.54 -26.93
C GLN A 22 -39.56 -29.67 -27.54
N ASN A 23 -39.54 -29.73 -28.87
CA ASN A 23 -38.70 -30.70 -29.56
C ASN A 23 -37.26 -30.21 -29.52
N THR A 24 -36.37 -31.12 -29.11
CA THR A 24 -34.94 -30.93 -29.33
C THR A 24 -34.68 -31.23 -30.80
N LEU A 25 -34.17 -30.26 -31.56
CA LEU A 25 -33.84 -30.44 -32.98
C LEU A 25 -32.54 -31.24 -33.11
N ASP A 26 -32.52 -32.45 -32.57
CA ASP A 26 -31.35 -33.32 -32.41
C ASP A 26 -30.78 -33.81 -33.74
N ASN A 27 -31.60 -33.90 -34.79
CA ASN A 27 -31.10 -34.19 -36.15
C ASN A 27 -30.27 -33.03 -36.73
N LEU A 28 -30.33 -31.83 -36.12
CA LEU A 28 -29.43 -30.69 -36.40
C LEU A 28 -28.21 -30.65 -35.46
N GLY A 29 -28.09 -31.60 -34.51
CA GLY A 29 -27.07 -31.58 -33.46
C GLY A 29 -27.36 -30.60 -32.32
N LEU A 30 -28.60 -30.11 -32.21
CA LEU A 30 -29.01 -29.19 -31.15
C LEU A 30 -29.44 -29.94 -29.89
N THR A 31 -29.36 -29.27 -28.73
CA THR A 31 -29.75 -29.82 -27.43
C THR A 31 -30.96 -29.08 -26.86
N SER A 32 -31.50 -29.56 -25.73
CA SER A 32 -32.63 -28.91 -25.05
C SER A 32 -32.31 -27.52 -24.50
N SER A 33 -31.02 -27.16 -24.34
CA SER A 33 -30.61 -25.80 -23.99
C SER A 33 -30.65 -24.84 -25.18
N THR A 34 -30.93 -25.33 -26.39
CA THR A 34 -31.07 -24.53 -27.61
C THR A 34 -32.49 -24.58 -28.19
N PRO A 35 -33.49 -24.01 -27.49
CA PRO A 35 -34.89 -24.11 -27.88
C PRO A 35 -35.23 -23.27 -29.13
N ALA A 36 -35.77 -23.89 -30.19
CA ALA A 36 -36.27 -23.17 -31.36
C ALA A 36 -37.63 -22.52 -31.08
N SER A 37 -37.82 -21.28 -31.56
CA SER A 37 -39.10 -20.56 -31.54
C SER A 37 -40.06 -21.11 -32.60
N VAL A 38 -39.55 -21.41 -33.79
CA VAL A 38 -40.27 -22.07 -34.89
C VAL A 38 -39.28 -22.89 -35.72
N ALA A 39 -39.73 -23.99 -36.30
CA ALA A 39 -38.91 -24.82 -37.18
C ALA A 39 -39.77 -25.40 -38.32
N TYR A 40 -39.66 -24.82 -39.51
CA TYR A 40 -40.34 -25.29 -40.72
C TYR A 40 -39.33 -25.97 -41.62
N SER A 41 -39.55 -27.24 -41.96
CA SER A 41 -38.69 -27.97 -42.90
C SER A 41 -39.46 -29.06 -43.62
N LEU A 42 -39.00 -29.41 -44.82
CA LEU A 42 -39.46 -30.59 -45.55
C LEU A 42 -38.77 -31.89 -45.06
N ARG A 43 -37.71 -31.79 -44.25
CA ARG A 43 -37.10 -32.94 -43.56
C ARG A 43 -37.45 -32.94 -42.07
N LYS A 44 -37.31 -34.10 -41.44
CA LYS A 44 -37.53 -34.29 -40.01
C LYS A 44 -36.35 -33.72 -39.22
N LEU A 45 -36.57 -32.66 -38.47
CA LEU A 45 -35.53 -31.94 -37.71
C LEU A 45 -35.32 -32.47 -36.29
N SER A 46 -36.25 -33.27 -35.80
CA SER A 46 -36.18 -33.87 -34.47
C SER A 46 -36.63 -35.33 -34.51
N SER A 47 -35.86 -36.21 -33.88
CA SER A 47 -36.24 -37.63 -33.74
C SER A 47 -37.54 -37.79 -32.96
N SER A 48 -37.82 -36.90 -31.99
CA SER A 48 -39.03 -36.90 -31.16
C SER A 48 -40.27 -36.31 -31.83
N TYR A 49 -40.12 -35.65 -33.00
CA TYR A 49 -41.28 -35.11 -33.71
C TYR A 49 -42.15 -36.25 -34.28
N VAL A 50 -43.46 -36.19 -34.03
CA VAL A 50 -44.42 -37.22 -34.47
C VAL A 50 -45.51 -36.69 -35.41
N GLY A 51 -45.30 -35.51 -36.00
CA GLY A 51 -46.24 -34.86 -36.93
C GLY A 51 -45.88 -35.04 -38.41
N PHE A 52 -46.65 -34.36 -39.26
CA PHE A 52 -46.45 -34.31 -40.72
C PHE A 52 -45.51 -33.15 -41.11
N ALA A 53 -44.96 -33.18 -42.33
CA ALA A 53 -44.13 -32.09 -42.85
C ALA A 53 -45.01 -30.93 -43.35
N ILE A 54 -45.98 -31.25 -44.20
CA ILE A 54 -46.85 -30.28 -44.89
C ILE A 54 -48.24 -30.87 -45.11
N GLN A 55 -49.23 -30.01 -45.33
CA GLN A 55 -50.50 -30.37 -45.95
C GLN A 55 -50.54 -29.84 -47.38
N VAL A 56 -50.97 -30.67 -48.33
CA VAL A 56 -51.03 -30.32 -49.75
C VAL A 56 -52.46 -30.40 -50.27
N ARG A 57 -52.88 -29.40 -51.03
CA ARG A 57 -54.10 -29.38 -51.85
C ARG A 57 -53.78 -29.73 -53.29
N ARG A 58 -54.49 -30.70 -53.87
CA ARG A 58 -54.36 -31.05 -55.30
C ARG A 58 -55.28 -30.20 -56.18
N SER A 59 -54.81 -29.84 -57.37
CA SER A 59 -55.44 -28.82 -58.21
C SER A 59 -56.72 -29.25 -58.94
N ASN A 60 -56.98 -30.55 -59.08
CA ASN A 60 -58.10 -31.06 -59.88
C ASN A 60 -59.45 -31.04 -59.14
N ASP A 61 -59.44 -31.24 -57.82
CA ASP A 61 -60.67 -31.30 -57.01
C ASP A 61 -60.57 -30.58 -55.66
N ASN A 62 -59.44 -29.93 -55.36
CA ASN A 62 -59.16 -29.25 -54.11
C ASN A 62 -59.14 -30.14 -52.86
N ALA A 63 -59.05 -31.46 -53.00
CA ALA A 63 -58.82 -32.33 -51.84
C ALA A 63 -57.47 -32.00 -51.19
N THR A 64 -57.37 -32.19 -49.88
CA THR A 64 -56.15 -32.01 -49.09
C THR A 64 -55.65 -33.31 -48.50
N GLN A 65 -54.34 -33.47 -48.34
CA GLN A 65 -53.71 -34.57 -47.63
C GLN A 65 -52.45 -34.11 -46.91
N ASP A 66 -52.27 -34.60 -45.68
CA ASP A 66 -51.04 -34.41 -44.92
C ASP A 66 -49.96 -35.38 -45.41
N ILE A 67 -48.76 -34.84 -45.66
CA ILE A 67 -47.60 -35.58 -46.15
C ILE A 67 -46.53 -35.57 -45.07
N GLY A 68 -46.12 -36.77 -44.66
CA GLY A 68 -45.12 -36.99 -43.62
C GLY A 68 -43.71 -37.20 -44.15
N PHE A 69 -42.92 -37.86 -43.33
CA PHE A 69 -41.53 -38.21 -43.65
C PHE A 69 -41.38 -39.71 -43.89
N THR A 70 -40.40 -40.08 -44.71
CA THR A 70 -39.90 -41.44 -44.82
C THR A 70 -39.22 -41.88 -43.51
N SER A 71 -38.87 -43.16 -43.38
CA SER A 71 -38.10 -43.67 -42.24
C SER A 71 -36.73 -43.01 -42.08
N GLY A 72 -36.17 -42.46 -43.18
CA GLY A 72 -34.91 -41.71 -43.18
C GLY A 72 -35.05 -40.24 -42.77
N GLY A 73 -36.28 -39.75 -42.56
CA GLY A 73 -36.56 -38.37 -42.19
C GLY A 73 -36.74 -37.41 -43.37
N ASP A 74 -36.59 -37.86 -44.61
CA ASP A 74 -36.87 -37.04 -45.81
C ASP A 74 -38.38 -36.93 -46.07
N LEU A 75 -38.85 -35.88 -46.75
CA LEU A 75 -40.24 -35.76 -47.21
C LEU A 75 -40.67 -37.02 -47.96
N ASP A 76 -41.84 -37.58 -47.66
CA ASP A 76 -42.39 -38.71 -48.39
C ASP A 76 -42.95 -38.28 -49.77
N THR A 77 -42.04 -38.12 -50.72
CA THR A 77 -42.35 -37.73 -52.10
C THR A 77 -43.17 -38.79 -52.82
N SER A 78 -43.10 -40.06 -52.40
CA SER A 78 -43.91 -41.14 -52.97
C SER A 78 -45.37 -40.99 -52.56
N ALA A 79 -45.65 -40.71 -51.28
CA ALA A 79 -46.99 -40.40 -50.79
C ALA A 79 -47.56 -39.12 -51.44
N LEU A 80 -46.73 -38.09 -51.56
CA LEU A 80 -47.11 -36.83 -52.23
C LEU A 80 -47.48 -37.04 -53.71
N LEU A 81 -46.64 -37.77 -54.45
CA LEU A 81 -46.90 -38.04 -55.88
C LEU A 81 -48.10 -38.96 -56.07
N ALA A 82 -48.29 -39.95 -55.20
CA ALA A 82 -49.47 -40.81 -55.22
C ALA A 82 -50.78 -40.04 -54.99
N PHE A 83 -50.75 -39.02 -54.12
CA PHE A 83 -51.92 -38.19 -53.82
C PHE A 83 -52.28 -37.21 -54.95
N VAL A 84 -51.28 -36.47 -55.46
CA VAL A 84 -51.50 -35.38 -56.41
C VAL A 84 -51.51 -35.88 -57.87
N GLY A 85 -50.72 -36.92 -58.17
CA GLY A 85 -50.56 -37.46 -59.53
C GLY A 85 -49.91 -36.45 -60.48
N SER A 86 -50.40 -36.40 -61.73
CA SER A 86 -49.93 -35.47 -62.77
C SER A 86 -50.48 -34.04 -62.65
N ASN A 87 -51.13 -33.70 -61.53
CA ASN A 87 -51.71 -32.38 -61.28
C ASN A 87 -50.72 -31.46 -60.54
N ASN A 88 -51.14 -30.23 -60.25
CA ASN A 88 -50.39 -29.33 -59.37
C ASN A 88 -50.74 -29.59 -57.89
N GLY A 89 -49.73 -29.55 -57.03
CA GLY A 89 -49.87 -29.66 -55.58
C GLY A 89 -49.50 -28.34 -54.91
N PHE A 90 -50.42 -27.80 -54.11
CA PHE A 90 -50.27 -26.52 -53.41
C PHE A 90 -50.18 -26.73 -51.90
N VAL A 91 -49.19 -26.15 -51.23
CA VAL A 91 -49.03 -26.30 -49.78
C VAL A 91 -50.05 -25.40 -49.07
N THR A 92 -50.91 -26.00 -48.24
CA THR A 92 -51.92 -25.28 -47.45
C THR A 92 -51.44 -25.02 -46.03
N ILE A 93 -50.64 -25.94 -45.47
CA ILE A 93 -50.05 -25.85 -44.14
C ILE A 93 -48.59 -26.32 -44.23
N TRP A 94 -47.68 -25.58 -43.58
CA TRP A 94 -46.34 -26.04 -43.26
C TRP A 94 -46.23 -26.18 -41.75
N TYR A 95 -46.12 -27.43 -41.29
CA TYR A 95 -46.20 -27.75 -39.87
C TYR A 95 -44.92 -27.34 -39.13
N ASP A 96 -45.09 -26.79 -37.93
CA ASP A 96 -44.01 -26.42 -37.02
C ASP A 96 -43.45 -27.65 -36.29
N GLN A 97 -42.17 -27.92 -36.49
CA GLN A 97 -41.46 -29.02 -35.86
C GLN A 97 -40.84 -28.64 -34.51
N SER A 98 -40.87 -27.37 -34.08
CA SER A 98 -40.24 -26.93 -32.83
C SER A 98 -40.94 -27.45 -31.56
N GLY A 99 -42.18 -27.95 -31.70
CA GLY A 99 -43.02 -28.35 -30.58
C GLY A 99 -43.83 -27.19 -29.98
N ASN A 100 -43.85 -26.01 -30.62
CA ASN A 100 -44.67 -24.87 -30.18
C ASN A 100 -46.04 -24.80 -30.88
N ASN A 101 -46.31 -25.67 -31.84
CA ASN A 101 -47.56 -25.73 -32.60
C ASN A 101 -47.87 -24.41 -33.35
N ARG A 102 -46.84 -23.84 -33.95
CA ARG A 102 -46.91 -22.54 -34.67
C ARG A 102 -46.96 -22.76 -36.18
N ASP A 103 -47.88 -23.57 -36.65
CA ASP A 103 -47.97 -23.93 -38.07
C ASP A 103 -48.21 -22.71 -38.96
N MET A 104 -47.55 -22.64 -40.12
CA MET A 104 -47.88 -21.63 -41.12
C MET A 104 -49.01 -22.10 -42.02
N ILE A 105 -50.01 -21.26 -42.22
CA ILE A 105 -51.24 -21.62 -42.91
C ILE A 105 -51.52 -20.63 -44.05
N LYS A 106 -52.02 -21.13 -45.18
CA LYS A 106 -52.62 -20.29 -46.23
C LYS A 106 -53.95 -20.86 -46.72
N THR A 107 -55.04 -20.21 -46.35
CA THR A 107 -56.40 -20.61 -46.73
C THR A 107 -56.82 -20.14 -48.12
N ASP A 108 -56.28 -19.02 -48.60
CA ASP A 108 -56.59 -18.49 -49.93
C ASP A 108 -55.83 -19.25 -51.03
N TYR A 109 -56.58 -19.91 -51.90
CA TYR A 109 -56.05 -20.78 -52.97
C TYR A 109 -55.17 -20.03 -53.96
N ASN A 110 -55.39 -18.73 -54.18
CA ASN A 110 -54.61 -17.94 -55.14
C ASN A 110 -53.19 -17.65 -54.65
N TYR A 111 -52.95 -17.79 -53.35
CA TYR A 111 -51.70 -17.43 -52.69
C TYR A 111 -50.98 -18.62 -52.06
N GLN A 112 -51.50 -19.85 -52.19
CA GLN A 112 -50.82 -21.05 -51.71
C GLN A 112 -49.59 -21.36 -52.58
N PRO A 113 -48.42 -21.59 -51.98
CA PRO A 113 -47.22 -21.94 -52.73
C PRO A 113 -47.31 -23.35 -53.30
N ARG A 114 -46.49 -23.65 -54.31
CA ARG A 114 -46.56 -24.90 -55.05
C ARG A 114 -45.39 -25.80 -54.68
N ILE A 115 -45.64 -27.10 -54.55
CA ILE A 115 -44.59 -28.11 -54.31
C ILE A 115 -44.51 -29.16 -55.43
N LEU A 116 -45.62 -29.38 -56.16
CA LEU A 116 -45.66 -30.28 -57.31
C LEU A 116 -46.20 -29.57 -58.56
N PHE A 117 -45.51 -29.73 -59.69
CA PHE A 117 -45.71 -29.03 -60.95
C PHE A 117 -46.09 -30.03 -62.03
N SER A 118 -47.39 -30.26 -62.21
CA SER A 118 -47.88 -31.28 -63.14
C SER A 118 -47.19 -32.64 -62.98
N GLY A 119 -47.01 -33.08 -61.72
CA GLY A 119 -46.30 -34.32 -61.39
C GLY A 119 -44.77 -34.21 -61.22
N LEU A 120 -44.17 -33.03 -61.38
CA LEU A 120 -42.72 -32.82 -61.24
C LEU A 120 -42.36 -32.00 -59.99
N PHE A 121 -41.21 -32.28 -59.37
CA PHE A 121 -40.66 -31.52 -58.26
C PHE A 121 -39.64 -30.48 -58.72
N LYS A 122 -39.45 -29.44 -57.89
CA LYS A 122 -38.31 -28.52 -57.95
C LYS A 122 -37.39 -28.79 -56.76
N TYR A 123 -36.13 -28.39 -56.88
CA TYR A 123 -35.09 -28.80 -55.94
C TYR A 123 -34.18 -27.65 -55.48
N ILE A 124 -33.76 -27.72 -54.22
CA ILE A 124 -32.55 -27.09 -53.72
C ILE A 124 -31.52 -28.21 -53.53
N GLY A 125 -30.43 -28.15 -54.30
CA GLY A 125 -29.54 -29.30 -54.48
C GLY A 125 -30.32 -30.48 -55.07
N GLU A 126 -30.32 -31.61 -54.38
CA GLU A 126 -31.08 -32.82 -54.75
C GLU A 126 -32.39 -32.98 -53.93
N ARG A 127 -32.74 -31.99 -53.09
CA ARG A 127 -33.86 -32.07 -52.15
C ARG A 127 -35.04 -31.24 -52.61
N VAL A 128 -36.25 -31.80 -52.51
CA VAL A 128 -37.51 -31.14 -52.94
C VAL A 128 -37.68 -29.81 -52.22
N ALA A 129 -38.20 -28.81 -52.93
CA ALA A 129 -38.41 -27.45 -52.43
C ALA A 129 -39.82 -26.92 -52.69
N ILE A 130 -40.28 -26.01 -51.83
CA ILE A 130 -41.52 -25.27 -52.03
C ILE A 130 -41.21 -24.02 -52.87
N ASP A 131 -42.01 -23.79 -53.91
CA ASP A 131 -41.91 -22.62 -54.77
C ASP A 131 -42.93 -21.56 -54.38
N PHE A 132 -42.40 -20.38 -54.07
CA PHE A 132 -43.19 -19.22 -53.68
C PHE A 132 -43.42 -18.22 -54.83
N SER A 133 -43.10 -18.60 -56.07
CA SER A 133 -43.22 -17.75 -57.25
C SER A 133 -44.64 -17.25 -57.53
N GLY A 134 -44.76 -15.96 -57.87
CA GLY A 134 -46.03 -15.35 -58.26
C GLY A 134 -46.90 -15.00 -57.07
N ASN A 135 -46.30 -14.34 -56.06
CA ASN A 135 -46.95 -13.86 -54.85
C ASN A 135 -47.59 -14.96 -54.02
N LYS A 136 -46.88 -16.07 -53.79
CA LYS A 136 -47.33 -17.12 -52.90
C LYS A 136 -46.69 -16.96 -51.54
N GLY A 137 -47.38 -17.40 -50.49
CA GLY A 137 -46.86 -17.30 -49.14
C GLY A 137 -47.65 -18.08 -48.12
N LEU A 138 -47.00 -18.35 -47.00
CA LEU A 138 -47.55 -19.00 -45.81
C LEU A 138 -47.36 -18.06 -44.62
N VAL A 139 -48.33 -18.03 -43.71
CA VAL A 139 -48.33 -17.09 -42.58
C VAL A 139 -48.70 -17.80 -41.28
N TYR A 140 -48.01 -17.44 -40.20
CA TYR A 140 -48.46 -17.68 -38.84
C TYR A 140 -48.78 -16.34 -38.16
N SER A 141 -49.95 -16.26 -37.53
CA SER A 141 -50.39 -15.09 -36.77
C SER A 141 -50.28 -15.38 -35.27
N GLY A 142 -49.36 -14.70 -34.59
CA GLY A 142 -49.12 -14.84 -33.16
C GLY A 142 -47.86 -14.09 -32.74
N THR A 143 -47.82 -13.66 -31.48
CA THR A 143 -46.68 -12.91 -30.95
C THR A 143 -45.47 -13.82 -30.72
N LEU A 144 -44.31 -13.41 -31.26
CA LEU A 144 -43.06 -14.15 -31.21
C LEU A 144 -41.88 -13.20 -30.90
N SER A 145 -40.85 -13.75 -30.26
CA SER A 145 -39.54 -13.12 -30.16
C SER A 145 -38.53 -13.91 -30.98
N LEU A 146 -37.84 -13.24 -31.91
CA LEU A 146 -36.79 -13.79 -32.77
C LEU A 146 -35.49 -12.99 -32.62
N ALA A 147 -34.35 -13.67 -32.57
CA ALA A 147 -33.02 -13.06 -32.46
C ALA A 147 -31.95 -13.78 -33.30
N SER A 148 -32.26 -14.95 -33.85
CA SER A 148 -31.48 -15.57 -34.92
C SER A 148 -32.36 -16.45 -35.80
N ILE A 149 -32.08 -16.45 -37.10
CA ILE A 149 -32.81 -17.19 -38.14
C ILE A 149 -31.81 -17.87 -39.06
N SER A 150 -32.06 -19.11 -39.48
CA SER A 150 -31.34 -19.78 -40.56
C SER A 150 -32.34 -20.33 -41.59
N THR A 151 -32.15 -20.02 -42.87
CA THR A 151 -32.98 -20.51 -43.98
C THR A 151 -32.15 -21.15 -45.08
N VAL A 152 -32.80 -22.02 -45.86
CA VAL A 152 -32.24 -22.65 -47.06
C VAL A 152 -33.06 -22.24 -48.27
N ILE A 153 -32.42 -21.48 -49.17
CA ILE A 153 -33.10 -20.86 -50.32
C ILE A 153 -32.33 -21.03 -51.63
N ARG A 154 -33.05 -20.83 -52.74
CA ARG A 154 -32.48 -20.74 -54.09
C ARG A 154 -33.40 -19.94 -55.01
N SER A 155 -32.87 -19.03 -55.83
CA SER A 155 -33.63 -18.47 -56.96
C SER A 155 -33.56 -19.39 -58.19
N GLU A 156 -34.59 -19.37 -59.03
CA GLU A 156 -34.54 -19.95 -60.37
C GLU A 156 -33.98 -18.97 -61.42
N SER A 157 -33.69 -17.73 -61.02
CA SER A 157 -33.14 -16.67 -61.85
C SER A 157 -31.80 -16.18 -61.30
N THR A 158 -30.93 -15.65 -62.15
CA THR A 158 -29.61 -15.10 -61.77
C THR A 158 -29.69 -13.78 -61.01
N ASN A 159 -30.90 -13.23 -60.84
CA ASN A 159 -31.26 -12.05 -60.07
C ASN A 159 -32.63 -12.28 -59.43
N TRP A 160 -32.95 -11.55 -58.36
CA TRP A 160 -34.25 -11.71 -57.68
C TRP A 160 -35.40 -11.23 -58.60
N PRO A 161 -36.30 -12.11 -59.08
CA PRO A 161 -37.32 -11.73 -60.07
C PRO A 161 -38.41 -10.78 -59.54
N ASN A 162 -38.63 -10.82 -58.23
CA ASN A 162 -39.59 -10.03 -57.46
C ASN A 162 -39.12 -9.99 -56.00
N TYR A 163 -39.68 -9.09 -55.20
CA TYR A 163 -39.46 -9.08 -53.75
C TYR A 163 -39.79 -10.43 -53.11
N HIS A 164 -38.94 -10.90 -52.22
CA HIS A 164 -39.21 -12.10 -51.44
C HIS A 164 -38.77 -11.88 -50.00
N THR A 165 -39.45 -12.56 -49.08
CA THR A 165 -39.17 -12.50 -47.66
C THR A 165 -38.65 -13.84 -47.15
N ILE A 166 -37.42 -13.81 -46.63
CA ILE A 166 -36.79 -14.88 -45.85
C ILE A 166 -37.40 -14.83 -44.46
N LEU A 167 -38.24 -15.80 -44.09
CA LEU A 167 -38.95 -15.91 -42.80
C LEU A 167 -39.10 -14.56 -42.09
N GLY A 168 -39.92 -13.67 -42.64
CA GLY A 168 -40.03 -12.29 -42.15
C GLY A 168 -41.09 -12.12 -41.10
N GLY A 169 -41.34 -10.88 -40.71
CA GLY A 169 -42.35 -10.58 -39.71
C GLY A 169 -42.97 -9.20 -39.83
N SER A 170 -44.02 -9.00 -39.03
CA SER A 170 -44.68 -7.71 -38.86
C SER A 170 -44.60 -7.30 -37.37
N PRO A 171 -43.84 -6.26 -37.00
CA PRO A 171 -43.02 -5.37 -37.85
C PRO A 171 -41.85 -6.08 -38.57
N ARG A 172 -41.33 -5.47 -39.66
CA ARG A 172 -40.27 -6.04 -40.52
C ARG A 172 -38.97 -6.31 -39.74
N ILE A 173 -38.40 -7.50 -39.94
CA ILE A 173 -37.23 -7.97 -39.16
C ILE A 173 -35.89 -7.95 -39.92
N GLY A 174 -35.88 -7.56 -41.20
CA GLY A 174 -34.66 -7.43 -42.01
C GLY A 174 -34.47 -8.50 -43.10
N GLY A 175 -35.38 -9.47 -43.26
CA GLY A 175 -35.29 -10.54 -44.26
C GLY A 175 -35.89 -10.22 -45.63
N ILE A 176 -35.53 -9.11 -46.29
CA ILE A 176 -36.14 -8.71 -47.59
C ILE A 176 -35.09 -8.66 -48.71
N LEU A 177 -35.39 -9.32 -49.84
CA LEU A 177 -34.57 -9.35 -51.05
C LEU A 177 -35.13 -8.40 -52.12
N GLU A 178 -34.25 -7.66 -52.81
CA GLU A 178 -34.61 -6.57 -53.75
C GLU A 178 -34.90 -7.07 -55.18
N ASN A 179 -36.04 -6.68 -55.75
CA ASN A 179 -36.40 -6.98 -57.14
C ASN A 179 -35.36 -6.45 -58.15
N GLY A 180 -34.89 -7.30 -59.06
CA GLY A 180 -33.93 -6.97 -60.11
C GLY A 180 -32.47 -6.97 -59.66
N GLY A 181 -32.19 -7.13 -58.37
CA GLY A 181 -30.85 -7.11 -57.79
C GLY A 181 -30.34 -8.48 -57.30
N THR A 182 -29.23 -8.43 -56.57
CA THR A 182 -28.66 -9.56 -55.80
C THR A 182 -28.38 -9.18 -54.35
N THR A 183 -28.77 -7.98 -53.93
CA THR A 183 -28.52 -7.36 -52.63
C THR A 183 -29.74 -7.44 -51.71
N PHE A 184 -29.55 -7.13 -50.42
CA PHE A 184 -30.66 -6.90 -49.48
C PHE A 184 -31.34 -5.56 -49.72
N HIS A 185 -32.66 -5.52 -49.47
CA HIS A 185 -33.47 -4.32 -49.64
C HIS A 185 -33.16 -3.24 -48.59
N SER A 186 -33.14 -1.95 -49.00
CA SER A 186 -32.50 -0.86 -48.26
C SER A 186 -33.26 -0.19 -47.12
N THR A 187 -34.44 -0.69 -46.75
CA THR A 187 -35.33 0.01 -45.81
C THR A 187 -35.28 -0.54 -44.37
N VAL A 188 -34.94 -1.81 -44.18
CA VAL A 188 -34.75 -2.46 -42.86
C VAL A 188 -33.76 -3.60 -43.06
N TYR A 189 -32.62 -3.57 -42.39
CA TYR A 189 -31.54 -4.56 -42.55
C TYR A 189 -31.43 -5.47 -41.34
N PRO A 190 -30.97 -6.71 -41.48
CA PRO A 190 -30.61 -7.48 -40.30
C PRO A 190 -29.39 -6.83 -39.60
N ILE A 191 -29.26 -7.06 -38.30
CA ILE A 191 -28.08 -6.63 -37.51
C ILE A 191 -26.80 -7.26 -38.08
N SER A 192 -26.93 -8.51 -38.53
CA SER A 192 -25.84 -9.27 -39.15
C SER A 192 -26.41 -10.35 -40.06
N ILE A 193 -25.60 -10.74 -41.04
CA ILE A 193 -25.96 -11.76 -42.01
C ILE A 193 -24.75 -12.61 -42.40
N TRP A 194 -25.00 -13.90 -42.62
CA TRP A 194 -24.05 -14.86 -43.17
C TRP A 194 -24.67 -15.54 -44.40
N LYS A 195 -23.88 -15.66 -45.46
CA LYS A 195 -24.16 -16.52 -46.62
C LYS A 195 -23.17 -17.68 -46.59
N ASP A 196 -23.68 -18.90 -46.56
CA ASP A 196 -22.88 -20.14 -46.59
C ASP A 196 -21.77 -20.14 -45.51
N GLY A 197 -22.09 -19.61 -44.33
CA GLY A 197 -21.18 -19.51 -43.18
C GLY A 197 -20.18 -18.36 -43.25
N ILE A 198 -20.22 -17.53 -44.31
CA ILE A 198 -19.36 -16.36 -44.50
C ILE A 198 -20.16 -15.10 -44.18
N TYR A 199 -19.64 -14.27 -43.27
CA TYR A 199 -20.26 -12.99 -42.92
C TYR A 199 -20.36 -12.07 -44.14
N LYS A 200 -21.48 -11.36 -44.27
CA LYS A 200 -21.74 -10.37 -45.32
C LYS A 200 -22.07 -9.03 -44.70
N THR A 201 -21.59 -7.95 -45.30
CA THR A 201 -22.11 -6.61 -44.99
C THR A 201 -23.49 -6.42 -45.62
N ASN A 202 -24.30 -5.53 -45.05
CA ASN A 202 -25.70 -5.32 -45.44
C ASN A 202 -25.89 -4.75 -46.87
N SER A 203 -24.80 -4.36 -47.55
CA SER A 203 -24.79 -3.89 -48.95
C SER A 203 -24.08 -4.85 -49.91
N GLU A 204 -23.54 -5.98 -49.43
CA GLU A 204 -22.88 -6.96 -50.28
C GLU A 204 -23.87 -7.74 -51.14
N SER A 205 -23.43 -8.05 -52.36
CA SER A 205 -24.16 -8.94 -53.26
C SER A 205 -24.19 -10.36 -52.71
N LEU A 206 -25.37 -10.99 -52.75
CA LEU A 206 -25.57 -12.42 -52.53
C LEU A 206 -25.38 -13.25 -53.81
N SER A 207 -24.93 -12.65 -54.92
CA SER A 207 -24.66 -13.38 -56.15
C SER A 207 -23.64 -14.51 -55.93
N PRO A 208 -23.75 -15.65 -56.66
CA PRO A 208 -24.88 -16.05 -57.50
C PRO A 208 -26.11 -16.40 -56.65
N VAL A 209 -27.30 -15.94 -57.07
CA VAL A 209 -28.58 -16.17 -56.36
C VAL A 209 -29.38 -17.35 -56.91
N ASP A 210 -29.02 -17.82 -58.10
CA ASP A 210 -29.52 -19.02 -58.76
C ASP A 210 -28.87 -20.33 -58.24
N GLN A 211 -27.98 -20.21 -57.26
CA GLN A 211 -27.39 -21.33 -56.53
C GLN A 211 -28.09 -21.51 -55.18
N ALA A 212 -28.10 -22.75 -54.71
CA ALA A 212 -28.55 -23.07 -53.36
C ALA A 212 -27.64 -22.39 -52.35
N MET A 213 -28.22 -21.72 -51.37
CA MET A 213 -27.48 -21.04 -50.31
C MET A 213 -28.18 -21.15 -48.97
N ILE A 214 -27.38 -21.01 -47.92
CA ILE A 214 -27.85 -20.89 -46.55
C ILE A 214 -27.68 -19.45 -46.13
N LEU A 215 -28.76 -18.85 -45.66
CA LEU A 215 -28.74 -17.51 -45.10
C LEU A 215 -29.08 -17.55 -43.62
N SER A 216 -28.14 -17.08 -42.80
CA SER A 216 -28.37 -16.83 -41.39
C SER A 216 -28.45 -15.33 -41.15
N ILE A 217 -29.43 -14.89 -40.37
CA ILE A 217 -29.57 -13.47 -40.01
C ILE A 217 -29.85 -13.29 -38.53
N SER A 218 -29.37 -12.16 -37.99
CA SER A 218 -29.86 -11.61 -36.72
C SER A 218 -30.83 -10.48 -37.02
N PRO A 219 -32.12 -10.59 -36.64
CA PRO A 219 -33.13 -9.61 -36.99
C PRO A 219 -32.90 -8.28 -36.27
N GLN A 220 -33.29 -7.17 -36.91
CA GLN A 220 -33.21 -5.82 -36.32
C GLN A 220 -34.34 -5.54 -35.31
N ILE A 221 -35.49 -6.19 -35.50
CA ILE A 221 -36.62 -6.13 -34.58
C ILE A 221 -36.87 -7.54 -34.08
N SER A 222 -36.84 -7.72 -32.75
CA SER A 222 -36.99 -9.05 -32.16
C SER A 222 -38.44 -9.43 -31.89
N THR A 223 -39.34 -8.49 -31.62
CA THR A 223 -40.74 -8.77 -31.26
C THR A 223 -41.69 -8.54 -32.44
N ILE A 224 -42.41 -9.57 -32.85
CA ILE A 224 -43.31 -9.57 -34.01
C ILE A 224 -44.65 -10.21 -33.70
N ASN A 225 -45.69 -9.83 -34.43
CA ASN A 225 -47.06 -10.32 -34.25
C ASN A 225 -47.49 -11.32 -35.35
N GLN A 226 -46.72 -11.40 -36.42
CA GLN A 226 -46.90 -12.34 -37.51
C GLN A 226 -45.54 -12.71 -38.08
N ILE A 227 -45.41 -13.95 -38.56
CA ILE A 227 -44.30 -14.39 -39.42
C ILE A 227 -44.85 -14.91 -40.74
N PHE A 228 -44.13 -14.65 -41.83
CA PHE A 228 -44.51 -15.08 -43.16
C PHE A 228 -43.29 -15.46 -44.00
N ILE A 229 -43.49 -16.43 -44.89
CA ILE A 229 -42.53 -16.87 -45.90
C ILE A 229 -43.15 -16.66 -47.28
N GLY A 230 -42.35 -16.28 -48.27
CA GLY A 230 -42.80 -16.24 -49.66
C GLY A 230 -43.14 -14.85 -50.15
N ASN A 231 -44.28 -14.33 -49.70
CA ASN A 231 -44.84 -13.08 -50.19
C ASN A 231 -44.33 -11.87 -49.41
N TYR A 232 -44.31 -10.72 -50.07
CA TYR A 232 -43.85 -9.46 -49.50
C TYR A 232 -44.82 -8.98 -48.42
N ASP A 233 -44.33 -8.84 -47.18
CA ASP A 233 -45.06 -8.33 -46.01
C ASP A 233 -46.35 -9.10 -45.68
N GLY A 234 -46.48 -10.36 -46.09
CA GLY A 234 -47.74 -11.09 -45.97
C GLY A 234 -48.86 -10.55 -46.88
N GLY A 235 -48.55 -9.62 -47.80
CA GLY A 235 -49.48 -8.89 -48.68
C GLY A 235 -49.63 -9.43 -50.10
N GLY A 236 -50.06 -8.54 -51.02
CA GLY A 236 -50.52 -8.84 -52.39
C GLY A 236 -49.46 -8.78 -53.51
N GLY A 237 -48.16 -8.86 -53.19
CA GLY A 237 -47.07 -8.88 -54.18
C GLY A 237 -45.83 -9.66 -53.71
N GLY A 238 -44.87 -9.89 -54.60
CA GLY A 238 -43.61 -10.59 -54.29
C GLY A 238 -43.61 -12.08 -54.66
N GLY A 239 -42.76 -12.89 -54.04
CA GLY A 239 -42.66 -14.34 -54.24
C GLY A 239 -41.93 -14.75 -55.52
N SER A 240 -40.72 -15.31 -55.39
CA SER A 240 -39.84 -15.59 -56.54
C SER A 240 -38.68 -16.57 -56.27
N ILE A 241 -38.68 -17.29 -55.14
CA ILE A 241 -37.61 -18.23 -54.78
C ILE A 241 -38.17 -19.56 -54.28
N LEU A 242 -37.31 -20.57 -54.34
CA LEU A 242 -37.48 -21.86 -53.69
C LEU A 242 -36.98 -21.75 -52.25
N GLU A 243 -37.75 -22.30 -51.30
CA GLU A 243 -37.37 -22.39 -49.89
C GLU A 243 -37.77 -23.76 -49.34
N SER A 244 -36.88 -24.39 -48.58
CA SER A 244 -37.07 -25.78 -48.09
C SER A 244 -36.99 -25.92 -46.58
N GLU A 245 -36.39 -24.93 -45.90
CA GLU A 245 -36.20 -24.96 -44.46
C GLU A 245 -36.00 -23.55 -43.89
N ALA A 246 -36.66 -23.24 -42.79
CA ALA A 246 -36.52 -22.00 -42.05
C ALA A 246 -36.67 -22.26 -40.54
N ILE A 247 -35.65 -21.91 -39.77
CA ILE A 247 -35.58 -22.16 -38.31
C ILE A 247 -35.24 -20.86 -37.61
N ALA A 248 -35.95 -20.53 -36.54
CA ALA A 248 -35.70 -19.31 -35.77
C ALA A 248 -35.71 -19.52 -34.27
N PHE A 249 -34.96 -18.69 -33.56
CA PHE A 249 -34.73 -18.75 -32.12
C PHE A 249 -34.99 -17.38 -31.47
N SER A 250 -35.41 -17.37 -30.20
CA SER A 250 -35.67 -16.14 -29.45
C SER A 250 -34.43 -15.49 -28.83
N TYR A 251 -33.26 -16.11 -28.99
CA TYR A 251 -31.96 -15.59 -28.55
C TYR A 251 -30.95 -15.64 -29.70
N LEU A 252 -29.89 -14.85 -29.57
CA LEU A 252 -28.81 -14.83 -30.54
C LEU A 252 -27.96 -16.10 -30.36
N ASN A 253 -27.98 -16.99 -31.35
CA ASN A 253 -27.15 -18.18 -31.32
C ASN A 253 -25.66 -17.81 -31.30
N PRO A 254 -24.86 -18.37 -30.37
CA PRO A 254 -23.40 -18.27 -30.42
C PRO A 254 -22.86 -18.78 -31.75
N SER A 255 -21.68 -18.29 -32.17
CA SER A 255 -21.12 -18.61 -33.48
C SER A 255 -20.96 -20.10 -33.75
N ASN A 256 -20.65 -20.92 -32.75
CA ASN A 256 -20.55 -22.38 -32.89
C ASN A 256 -21.92 -23.05 -33.13
N VAL A 257 -22.99 -22.57 -32.48
CA VAL A 257 -24.35 -23.10 -32.66
C VAL A 257 -24.88 -22.72 -34.04
N ARG A 258 -24.70 -21.46 -34.46
CA ARG A 258 -25.05 -21.00 -35.81
C ARG A 258 -24.35 -21.86 -36.87
N LEU A 259 -23.02 -22.00 -36.77
CA LEU A 259 -22.24 -22.79 -37.72
C LEU A 259 -22.69 -24.25 -37.75
N SER A 260 -23.06 -24.85 -36.61
CA SER A 260 -23.57 -26.23 -36.57
C SER A 260 -24.84 -26.41 -37.40
N ILE A 261 -25.78 -25.46 -37.30
CA ILE A 261 -27.03 -25.48 -38.07
C ILE A 261 -26.72 -25.31 -39.56
N GLU A 262 -25.88 -24.34 -39.91
CA GLU A 262 -25.48 -24.07 -41.30
C GLU A 262 -24.73 -25.26 -41.92
N CYS A 263 -23.80 -25.90 -41.19
CA CYS A 263 -23.09 -27.09 -41.67
C CYS A 263 -24.03 -28.27 -41.89
N ASN A 264 -25.01 -28.48 -41.00
CA ASN A 264 -25.99 -29.55 -41.14
C ASN A 264 -26.92 -29.31 -42.35
N GLN A 265 -27.41 -28.08 -42.50
CA GLN A 265 -28.16 -27.65 -43.68
C GLN A 265 -27.33 -27.85 -44.96
N GLY A 266 -26.05 -27.46 -44.93
CA GLY A 266 -25.16 -27.57 -46.08
C GLY A 266 -24.95 -29.01 -46.50
N SER A 267 -24.67 -29.88 -45.53
CA SER A 267 -24.53 -31.32 -45.76
C SER A 267 -25.79 -31.95 -46.34
N TYR A 268 -26.99 -31.54 -45.92
CA TYR A 268 -28.23 -32.16 -46.34
C TYR A 268 -28.72 -31.67 -47.72
N TYR A 269 -28.57 -30.38 -47.99
CA TYR A 269 -28.99 -29.74 -49.24
C TYR A 269 -27.87 -29.70 -50.30
N GLY A 270 -26.68 -30.24 -50.01
CA GLY A 270 -25.55 -30.26 -50.95
C GLY A 270 -24.93 -28.89 -51.19
N ILE A 271 -24.96 -27.99 -50.20
CA ILE A 271 -24.40 -26.64 -50.26
C ILE A 271 -22.99 -26.69 -49.65
N THR A 272 -21.99 -26.23 -50.41
CA THR A 272 -20.58 -26.27 -49.97
C THR A 272 -20.34 -25.22 -48.88
N MET A 273 -19.89 -25.68 -47.72
CA MET A 273 -19.61 -24.83 -46.56
C MET A 273 -18.12 -24.85 -46.20
N ASN A 274 -17.38 -23.81 -46.58
CA ASN A 274 -15.94 -23.73 -46.34
C ASN A 274 -15.56 -23.70 -44.84
N SER A 275 -16.50 -23.32 -43.97
CA SER A 275 -16.28 -23.17 -42.52
C SER A 275 -16.52 -24.46 -41.70
N CYS A 276 -16.74 -25.62 -42.33
CA CYS A 276 -17.20 -26.85 -41.66
C CYS A 276 -16.12 -27.95 -41.48
N THR A 277 -14.85 -27.71 -41.84
CA THR A 277 -13.73 -28.63 -41.59
C THR A 277 -13.19 -28.49 -40.15
N ILE A 278 -12.73 -29.59 -39.55
CA ILE A 278 -12.09 -29.56 -38.23
C ILE A 278 -10.83 -28.69 -38.31
N ALA A 279 -10.76 -27.64 -37.50
CA ALA A 279 -9.60 -26.75 -37.43
C ALA A 279 -9.41 -26.19 -36.02
N ILE A 280 -8.16 -25.99 -35.62
CA ILE A 280 -7.84 -25.25 -34.39
C ILE A 280 -7.91 -23.77 -34.71
N VAL A 281 -8.84 -23.08 -34.04
CA VAL A 281 -9.10 -21.64 -34.16
C VAL A 281 -8.14 -20.86 -33.26
N THR A 282 -7.94 -21.36 -32.04
CA THR A 282 -7.03 -20.79 -31.05
C THR A 282 -6.21 -21.91 -30.45
N ASN A 283 -4.90 -21.80 -30.57
CA ASN A 283 -3.98 -22.83 -30.09
C ASN A 283 -3.73 -22.70 -28.57
N ILE A 284 -3.20 -23.75 -27.98
CA ILE A 284 -2.77 -23.73 -26.57
C ILE A 284 -1.57 -22.79 -26.40
N SER A 285 -1.40 -22.23 -25.19
CA SER A 285 -0.29 -21.33 -24.89
C SER A 285 1.06 -22.02 -25.08
N THR A 286 1.95 -21.37 -25.83
CA THR A 286 3.36 -21.79 -25.99
C THR A 286 4.29 -21.12 -24.98
N SER A 287 3.77 -20.30 -24.07
CA SER A 287 4.56 -19.64 -23.03
C SER A 287 4.94 -20.64 -21.94
N ASP A 288 6.20 -20.57 -21.52
CA ASP A 288 6.73 -21.38 -20.42
C ASP A 288 6.00 -21.08 -19.11
N TYR A 289 5.83 -22.12 -18.30
CA TYR A 289 5.13 -22.06 -17.02
C TYR A 289 5.89 -22.83 -15.94
N TYR A 290 6.28 -22.12 -14.90
CA TYR A 290 7.01 -22.66 -13.75
C TYR A 290 6.11 -22.59 -12.53
N THR A 291 6.02 -23.66 -11.75
CA THR A 291 5.13 -23.70 -10.58
C THR A 291 5.64 -24.63 -9.50
N CYS A 292 5.19 -24.42 -8.27
CA CYS A 292 5.59 -25.25 -7.14
C CYS A 292 4.70 -26.48 -6.99
N ILE A 293 5.29 -27.57 -6.50
CA ILE A 293 4.57 -28.80 -6.21
C ILE A 293 3.31 -28.53 -5.35
N GLY A 294 2.18 -29.09 -5.76
CA GLY A 294 0.87 -28.93 -5.09
C GLY A 294 0.13 -27.63 -5.37
N LYS A 295 0.67 -26.69 -6.17
CA LYS A 295 -0.07 -25.49 -6.62
C LYS A 295 -1.00 -25.82 -7.77
N ILE A 296 -2.11 -25.09 -7.93
CA ILE A 296 -2.98 -25.28 -9.10
C ILE A 296 -2.30 -24.62 -10.31
N ALA A 297 -2.06 -25.40 -11.37
CA ALA A 297 -1.48 -24.89 -12.61
C ALA A 297 -2.46 -23.99 -13.37
N THR A 298 -1.93 -23.08 -14.20
CA THR A 298 -2.74 -22.34 -15.17
C THR A 298 -3.40 -23.32 -16.16
N PRO A 299 -4.72 -23.23 -16.39
CA PRO A 299 -5.38 -24.10 -17.36
C PRO A 299 -4.88 -23.84 -18.78
N LEU A 300 -4.55 -24.91 -19.51
CA LEU A 300 -4.34 -24.88 -20.96
C LEU A 300 -5.70 -24.96 -21.65
N THR A 301 -5.99 -24.04 -22.57
CA THR A 301 -7.25 -23.98 -23.30
C THR A 301 -7.01 -24.03 -24.81
N VAL A 302 -7.92 -24.71 -25.53
CA VAL A 302 -7.93 -24.78 -26.99
C VAL A 302 -9.31 -24.39 -27.50
N GLN A 303 -9.37 -23.71 -28.65
CA GLN A 303 -10.62 -23.49 -29.37
C GLN A 303 -10.52 -24.13 -30.75
N ALA A 304 -11.52 -24.92 -31.10
CA ALA A 304 -11.61 -25.58 -32.40
C ALA A 304 -12.98 -25.37 -33.05
N SER A 305 -13.02 -25.43 -34.38
CA SER A 305 -14.23 -25.44 -35.21
C SER A 305 -14.46 -26.85 -35.76
N GLY A 306 -15.72 -27.24 -35.95
CA GLY A 306 -16.12 -28.54 -36.48
C GLY A 306 -17.38 -29.08 -35.80
N LEU A 307 -17.92 -30.19 -36.31
CA LEU A 307 -19.11 -30.85 -35.77
C LEU A 307 -18.74 -31.96 -34.78
N ASN A 308 -19.51 -32.11 -33.70
CA ASN A 308 -19.33 -33.14 -32.66
C ASN A 308 -17.89 -33.26 -32.15
N LEU A 309 -17.28 -32.13 -31.82
CA LEU A 309 -15.88 -32.10 -31.42
C LEU A 309 -15.64 -32.90 -30.13
N SER A 310 -14.63 -33.76 -30.16
CA SER A 310 -14.07 -34.40 -28.97
C SER A 310 -12.61 -34.02 -28.80
N TYR A 311 -12.20 -33.88 -27.54
CA TYR A 311 -10.85 -33.50 -27.15
C TYR A 311 -10.21 -34.68 -26.44
N GLN A 312 -8.91 -34.87 -26.65
CA GLN A 312 -8.12 -35.81 -25.87
C GLN A 312 -6.73 -35.24 -25.63
N TRP A 313 -6.39 -35.04 -24.35
CA TRP A 313 -5.09 -34.51 -23.95
C TRP A 313 -4.02 -35.60 -23.82
N TYR A 314 -2.80 -35.21 -24.13
CA TYR A 314 -1.59 -36.02 -24.05
C TYR A 314 -0.50 -35.23 -23.32
N SER A 315 0.35 -35.93 -22.57
CA SER A 315 1.58 -35.39 -21.98
C SER A 315 2.82 -35.92 -22.69
N ASN A 316 3.92 -35.18 -22.62
CA ASN A 316 5.20 -35.61 -23.16
C ASN A 316 6.35 -35.04 -22.32
N TYR A 317 7.48 -35.74 -22.27
CA TYR A 317 8.73 -35.23 -21.65
C TYR A 317 9.59 -34.44 -22.63
N SER A 318 9.19 -34.38 -23.90
CA SER A 318 9.81 -33.58 -24.96
C SER A 318 8.79 -32.65 -25.60
N SER A 319 9.23 -31.52 -26.16
CA SER A 319 8.37 -30.59 -26.89
C SER A 319 7.98 -31.18 -28.25
N SER A 320 7.09 -32.18 -28.24
CA SER A 320 6.68 -32.95 -29.42
C SER A 320 5.26 -33.50 -29.28
N THR A 321 4.57 -33.59 -30.42
CA THR A 321 3.28 -34.29 -30.56
C THR A 321 3.45 -35.79 -30.86
N SER A 322 4.69 -36.27 -30.99
CA SER A 322 5.00 -37.70 -31.21
C SER A 322 5.46 -38.36 -29.92
N GLY A 323 5.01 -39.60 -29.68
CA GLY A 323 5.37 -40.38 -28.49
C GLY A 323 4.74 -39.91 -27.18
N GLY A 324 3.70 -39.06 -27.24
CA GLY A 324 2.98 -38.59 -26.05
C GLY A 324 2.23 -39.70 -25.31
N THR A 325 2.11 -39.56 -24.00
CA THR A 325 1.33 -40.43 -23.12
C THR A 325 -0.10 -39.92 -22.99
N LEU A 326 -1.08 -40.80 -23.19
CA LEU A 326 -2.50 -40.50 -23.05
C LEU A 326 -2.85 -40.09 -21.61
N ILE A 327 -3.59 -38.99 -21.43
CA ILE A 327 -4.14 -38.58 -20.14
C ILE A 327 -5.60 -39.00 -20.05
N SER A 328 -5.86 -40.12 -19.35
CA SER A 328 -7.19 -40.71 -19.26
C SER A 328 -8.22 -39.74 -18.68
N GLY A 329 -9.37 -39.57 -19.36
CA GLY A 329 -10.49 -38.74 -18.92
C GLY A 329 -10.33 -37.23 -19.14
N ALA A 330 -9.19 -36.78 -19.63
CA ALA A 330 -8.99 -35.37 -20.01
C ALA A 330 -9.60 -35.12 -21.40
N THR A 331 -10.92 -34.88 -21.43
CA THR A 331 -11.71 -34.74 -22.68
C THR A 331 -12.40 -33.39 -22.85
N SER A 332 -12.01 -32.39 -22.06
CA SER A 332 -12.51 -31.02 -22.15
C SER A 332 -11.64 -30.17 -23.08
N SER A 333 -12.19 -29.06 -23.59
CA SER A 333 -11.43 -28.02 -24.31
C SER A 333 -10.45 -27.24 -23.40
N SER A 334 -10.46 -27.54 -22.10
CA SER A 334 -9.53 -27.01 -21.10
C SER A 334 -8.94 -28.14 -20.25
N PHE A 335 -7.67 -28.05 -19.92
CA PHE A 335 -6.95 -29.00 -19.06
C PHE A 335 -6.06 -28.28 -18.05
N ILE A 336 -6.08 -28.73 -16.80
CA ILE A 336 -5.21 -28.22 -15.73
C ILE A 336 -4.05 -29.20 -15.54
N PRO A 337 -2.81 -28.83 -15.90
CA PRO A 337 -1.65 -29.68 -15.69
C PRO A 337 -1.48 -30.12 -14.23
N PRO A 338 -1.21 -31.41 -13.95
CA PRO A 338 -0.93 -31.89 -12.61
C PRO A 338 0.40 -31.33 -12.08
N THR A 339 0.41 -30.96 -10.80
CA THR A 339 1.57 -30.44 -10.07
C THR A 339 1.96 -31.32 -8.88
N THR A 340 1.54 -32.59 -8.88
CA THR A 340 1.73 -33.51 -7.76
C THR A 340 3.14 -34.11 -7.69
N ALA A 341 3.95 -33.97 -8.75
CA ALA A 341 5.32 -34.45 -8.81
C ALA A 341 6.21 -33.41 -9.53
N THR A 342 7.47 -33.32 -9.10
CA THR A 342 8.45 -32.43 -9.73
C THR A 342 8.88 -32.94 -11.09
N GLY A 343 9.20 -32.03 -12.00
CA GLY A 343 9.75 -32.35 -13.31
C GLY A 343 9.17 -31.46 -14.41
N THR A 344 9.68 -31.67 -15.62
CA THR A 344 9.27 -30.93 -16.81
C THR A 344 8.33 -31.78 -17.66
N THR A 345 7.19 -31.23 -18.05
CA THR A 345 6.20 -31.88 -18.90
C THR A 345 5.69 -30.89 -19.95
N TYR A 346 5.35 -31.41 -21.12
CA TYR A 346 4.68 -30.70 -22.20
C TYR A 346 3.32 -31.34 -22.45
N TYR A 347 2.37 -30.56 -22.96
CA TYR A 347 1.03 -31.04 -23.24
C TYR A 347 0.60 -30.66 -24.65
N TYR A 348 -0.23 -31.49 -25.25
CA TYR A 348 -0.95 -31.17 -26.47
C TYR A 348 -2.31 -31.87 -26.45
N VAL A 349 -3.21 -31.42 -27.31
CA VAL A 349 -4.56 -31.97 -27.44
C VAL A 349 -4.82 -32.35 -28.88
N VAL A 350 -5.37 -33.54 -29.08
CA VAL A 350 -5.92 -33.97 -30.36
C VAL A 350 -7.41 -33.67 -30.34
N VAL A 351 -7.88 -32.97 -31.37
CA VAL A 351 -9.27 -32.62 -31.57
C VAL A 351 -9.80 -33.42 -32.75
N SER A 352 -10.83 -34.21 -32.50
CA SER A 352 -11.54 -35.01 -33.49
C SER A 352 -12.99 -34.51 -33.65
N GLY A 353 -13.65 -34.90 -34.73
CA GLY A 353 -15.02 -34.45 -35.04
C GLY A 353 -15.63 -35.25 -36.18
N SER A 354 -16.90 -35.01 -36.49
CA SER A 354 -17.63 -35.83 -37.47
C SER A 354 -17.21 -35.63 -38.93
N ASN A 355 -16.61 -34.49 -39.29
CA ASN A 355 -16.30 -34.13 -40.67
C ASN A 355 -14.86 -33.61 -40.83
N GLY A 356 -13.92 -34.52 -41.08
CA GLY A 356 -12.51 -34.21 -41.37
C GLY A 356 -11.53 -35.09 -40.58
N PRO A 357 -10.23 -35.05 -40.90
CA PRO A 357 -9.22 -35.72 -40.11
C PRO A 357 -9.02 -35.00 -38.75
N ASP A 358 -8.59 -35.76 -37.75
CA ASP A 358 -8.21 -35.21 -36.45
C ASP A 358 -7.10 -34.16 -36.62
N VAL A 359 -7.21 -33.06 -35.88
CA VAL A 359 -6.19 -32.00 -35.83
C VAL A 359 -5.52 -31.99 -34.48
N THR A 360 -4.20 -31.76 -34.47
CA THR A 360 -3.42 -31.69 -33.24
C THR A 360 -3.04 -30.25 -32.95
N SER A 361 -3.12 -29.85 -31.68
CA SER A 361 -2.63 -28.54 -31.24
C SER A 361 -1.13 -28.41 -31.41
N ASN A 362 -0.63 -27.18 -31.24
CA ASN A 362 0.77 -26.98 -30.92
C ASN A 362 1.06 -27.68 -29.58
N VAL A 363 2.34 -27.87 -29.30
CA VAL A 363 2.80 -28.29 -27.98
C VAL A 363 2.78 -27.06 -27.06
N SER A 364 2.42 -27.25 -25.79
CA SER A 364 2.45 -26.18 -24.79
C SER A 364 3.87 -25.64 -24.62
N GLY A 365 3.99 -24.47 -23.98
CA GLY A 365 5.25 -24.08 -23.37
C GLY A 365 5.71 -25.11 -22.33
N VAL A 366 6.97 -25.01 -21.90
CA VAL A 366 7.51 -25.94 -20.89
C VAL A 366 6.72 -25.79 -19.59
N ILE A 367 6.23 -26.89 -19.02
CA ILE A 367 5.60 -26.88 -17.70
C ILE A 367 6.53 -27.57 -16.73
N THR A 368 7.20 -26.79 -15.88
CA THR A 368 8.14 -27.31 -14.89
C THR A 368 7.58 -27.15 -13.50
N VAL A 369 7.40 -28.29 -12.82
CA VAL A 369 7.01 -28.36 -11.42
C VAL A 369 8.28 -28.48 -10.58
N GLU A 370 8.53 -27.47 -9.76
CA GLU A 370 9.70 -27.39 -8.89
C GLU A 370 9.33 -27.74 -7.44
N ASN A 371 10.35 -27.93 -6.60
CA ASN A 371 10.18 -28.12 -5.17
C ASN A 371 11.28 -27.35 -4.43
N LEU A 372 10.87 -26.52 -3.47
CA LEU A 372 11.76 -25.81 -2.56
C LEU A 372 11.33 -26.09 -1.13
N LYS A 373 12.12 -26.88 -0.40
CA LYS A 373 11.74 -27.39 0.94
C LYS A 373 11.96 -26.40 2.08
N GLY A 374 12.96 -25.53 1.99
CA GLY A 374 13.31 -24.61 3.08
C GLY A 374 14.56 -23.80 2.80
N ILE A 375 14.65 -22.65 3.45
CA ILE A 375 15.78 -21.73 3.39
C ILE A 375 16.26 -21.38 4.79
N THR A 376 17.55 -21.08 4.94
CA THR A 376 18.15 -20.70 6.22
C THR A 376 18.89 -19.38 6.12
N ILE A 377 19.06 -18.72 7.27
CA ILE A 377 19.78 -17.47 7.41
C ILE A 377 20.89 -17.66 8.45
N SER A 378 22.11 -17.25 8.11
CA SER A 378 23.26 -17.24 9.00
C SER A 378 23.83 -15.83 9.13
N PRO A 379 24.09 -15.33 10.35
CA PRO A 379 23.69 -15.89 11.65
C PRO A 379 22.16 -15.86 11.86
N SER A 380 21.61 -16.82 12.61
CA SER A 380 20.16 -16.96 12.83
C SER A 380 19.58 -16.07 13.94
N SER A 381 20.43 -15.56 14.84
CA SER A 381 20.04 -14.66 15.94
C SER A 381 21.17 -13.67 16.28
N PRO A 382 21.56 -12.80 15.34
CA PRO A 382 22.64 -11.86 15.55
C PRO A 382 22.30 -10.76 16.55
N THR A 383 23.31 -10.35 17.33
CA THR A 383 23.28 -9.17 18.19
C THR A 383 24.45 -8.26 17.81
N ILE A 384 24.18 -6.97 17.60
CA ILE A 384 25.21 -5.97 17.27
C ILE A 384 25.05 -4.71 18.11
N ASN A 385 26.12 -3.92 18.24
CA ASN A 385 26.07 -2.62 18.89
C ASN A 385 25.62 -1.54 17.90
N ILE A 386 24.94 -0.50 18.39
CA ILE A 386 24.55 0.67 17.58
C ILE A 386 25.76 1.26 16.84
N GLY A 387 25.58 1.53 15.54
CA GLY A 387 26.64 1.99 14.64
C GLY A 387 27.49 0.89 14.00
N SER A 388 27.35 -0.36 14.43
CA SER A 388 27.97 -1.52 13.77
C SER A 388 27.13 -2.02 12.59
N SER A 389 27.72 -2.86 11.74
CA SER A 389 27.03 -3.56 10.65
C SER A 389 27.20 -5.07 10.79
N ILE A 390 26.31 -5.83 10.14
CA ILE A 390 26.41 -7.29 10.03
C ILE A 390 25.94 -7.78 8.66
N THR A 391 26.60 -8.81 8.14
CA THR A 391 26.20 -9.50 6.91
C THR A 391 25.40 -10.75 7.27
N LEU A 392 24.16 -10.80 6.78
CA LEU A 392 23.28 -11.95 6.80
C LEU A 392 23.48 -12.74 5.50
N THR A 393 23.60 -14.06 5.59
CA THR A 393 23.82 -14.95 4.45
C THR A 393 22.69 -15.98 4.36
N ALA A 394 22.04 -16.03 3.21
CA ALA A 394 20.98 -16.95 2.87
C ALA A 394 21.55 -18.27 2.32
N SER A 395 20.87 -19.39 2.55
CA SER A 395 21.18 -20.67 1.90
C SER A 395 19.93 -21.53 1.67
N GLY A 396 20.00 -22.52 0.78
CA GLY A 396 18.92 -23.48 0.51
C GLY A 396 17.99 -23.21 -0.69
N ALA A 397 18.30 -22.24 -1.55
CA ALA A 397 17.53 -21.87 -2.75
C ALA A 397 18.49 -21.54 -3.92
N SER A 398 17.97 -21.30 -5.11
CA SER A 398 18.78 -20.94 -6.30
C SER A 398 19.03 -19.44 -6.40
N THR A 399 18.02 -18.63 -6.07
CA THR A 399 18.13 -17.17 -5.96
C THR A 399 17.44 -16.70 -4.69
N TYR A 400 17.73 -15.46 -4.28
CA TYR A 400 17.28 -14.91 -3.01
C TYR A 400 16.87 -13.45 -3.17
N SER A 401 15.83 -13.06 -2.43
CA SER A 401 15.47 -11.68 -2.21
C SER A 401 15.33 -11.43 -0.72
N TRP A 402 16.05 -10.45 -0.21
CA TRP A 402 15.82 -9.89 1.11
C TRP A 402 14.84 -8.73 1.01
N GLY A 403 13.95 -8.60 1.98
CA GLY A 403 13.01 -7.50 2.07
C GLY A 403 11.55 -7.92 1.94
N ASP A 404 10.64 -6.98 2.14
CA ASP A 404 9.21 -7.18 1.90
C ASP A 404 8.79 -6.38 0.66
N GLY A 405 8.21 -7.07 -0.33
CA GLY A 405 7.75 -6.47 -1.57
C GLY A 405 7.98 -7.35 -2.80
N LEU A 406 7.17 -7.14 -3.82
CA LEU A 406 7.27 -7.82 -5.11
C LEU A 406 8.35 -7.15 -5.98
N ILE A 407 9.15 -7.93 -6.70
CA ILE A 407 10.12 -7.40 -7.69
C ILE A 407 9.35 -6.70 -8.80
N THR A 408 8.37 -7.39 -9.38
CA THR A 408 7.42 -6.95 -10.39
C THR A 408 6.02 -6.88 -9.77
N PRO A 409 5.63 -5.72 -9.20
CA PRO A 409 4.42 -5.60 -8.37
C PRO A 409 3.12 -6.08 -9.02
N LEU A 410 3.03 -6.06 -10.35
CA LEU A 410 1.80 -6.43 -11.05
C LEU A 410 1.66 -7.92 -11.34
N ASP A 411 2.70 -8.74 -11.19
CA ASP A 411 2.64 -10.16 -11.57
C ASP A 411 1.68 -10.96 -10.68
N GLU A 412 1.47 -10.51 -9.44
CA GLU A 412 0.50 -11.10 -8.50
C GLU A 412 -0.86 -10.35 -8.48
N VAL A 413 -1.00 -9.28 -9.27
CA VAL A 413 -2.18 -8.41 -9.30
C VAL A 413 -2.68 -8.20 -10.73
N ALA A 414 -3.60 -9.08 -11.15
CA ALA A 414 -4.11 -9.16 -12.52
C ALA A 414 -4.90 -7.93 -13.04
N SER A 415 -5.43 -7.05 -12.17
CA SER A 415 -6.43 -6.02 -12.54
C SER A 415 -5.94 -4.56 -12.46
N CYS A 416 -4.75 -4.28 -12.98
CA CYS A 416 -4.22 -2.91 -13.04
C CYS A 416 -4.65 -2.20 -14.33
N ARG A 417 -5.06 -0.93 -14.22
CA ARG A 417 -5.50 -0.10 -15.36
C ARG A 417 -4.49 0.98 -15.74
N LEU A 418 -3.66 1.39 -14.79
CA LEU A 418 -2.53 2.27 -15.02
C LEU A 418 -1.39 1.83 -14.12
N ALA A 419 -0.22 1.60 -14.69
CA ALA A 419 1.00 1.42 -13.94
C ALA A 419 2.14 2.14 -14.64
N VAL A 420 2.65 3.19 -14.00
CA VAL A 420 3.74 4.00 -14.56
C VAL A 420 4.84 4.18 -13.53
N GLY A 421 6.09 4.20 -13.98
CA GLY A 421 7.27 4.26 -13.12
C GLY A 421 8.56 4.15 -13.93
N LEU A 422 9.70 4.34 -13.28
CA LEU A 422 11.04 4.27 -13.90
C LEU A 422 11.77 2.97 -13.57
N ARG A 423 11.01 1.88 -13.47
CA ARG A 423 11.47 0.50 -13.32
C ARG A 423 10.44 -0.44 -13.95
N LEU A 424 10.80 -1.70 -14.13
CA LEU A 424 9.89 -2.73 -14.61
C LEU A 424 8.83 -3.04 -13.54
N LEU A 425 7.55 -2.86 -13.86
CA LEU A 425 6.42 -3.06 -12.95
C LEU A 425 5.67 -4.38 -13.18
N ARG A 426 5.85 -5.00 -14.35
CA ARG A 426 5.29 -6.31 -14.75
C ARG A 426 6.32 -7.08 -15.58
N SER A 427 6.52 -8.37 -15.32
CA SER A 427 7.59 -9.15 -15.97
C SER A 427 7.37 -9.40 -17.47
N ASP A 428 6.12 -9.47 -17.92
CA ASP A 428 5.78 -9.67 -19.34
C ASP A 428 5.73 -8.38 -20.17
N TYR A 429 6.04 -7.22 -19.57
CA TYR A 429 6.05 -5.95 -20.29
C TYR A 429 7.30 -5.81 -21.17
N VAL A 430 7.10 -5.60 -22.47
CA VAL A 430 8.18 -5.54 -23.48
C VAL A 430 8.34 -4.16 -24.14
N GLY A 431 7.74 -3.11 -23.55
CA GLY A 431 7.77 -1.74 -24.09
C GLY A 431 8.83 -0.82 -23.47
N SER A 432 8.85 0.44 -23.91
CA SER A 432 9.68 1.51 -23.33
C SER A 432 9.09 2.00 -22.00
N LEU A 433 9.93 2.43 -21.06
CA LEU A 433 9.47 2.99 -19.77
C LEU A 433 9.21 4.50 -19.86
N VAL A 434 10.09 5.21 -20.56
CA VAL A 434 10.06 6.67 -20.63
C VAL A 434 10.56 7.17 -21.97
N ARG A 435 9.92 8.24 -22.46
CA ARG A 435 10.42 9.07 -23.56
C ARG A 435 11.03 10.34 -23.00
N LEU A 436 12.29 10.60 -23.31
CA LEU A 436 13.02 11.78 -22.83
C LEU A 436 13.34 12.73 -23.98
N ARG A 437 13.29 14.03 -23.71
CA ARG A 437 13.81 15.11 -24.56
C ARG A 437 15.11 15.63 -23.96
N ARG A 438 16.19 15.64 -24.75
CA ARG A 438 17.48 16.20 -24.36
C ARG A 438 17.43 17.72 -24.42
N ALA A 439 17.90 18.38 -23.37
CA ALA A 439 17.80 19.84 -23.25
C ALA A 439 18.69 20.61 -24.25
N SER A 440 19.82 20.04 -24.65
CA SER A 440 20.80 20.71 -25.53
C SER A 440 20.31 20.94 -26.95
N ASP A 441 19.46 20.06 -27.48
CA ASP A 441 19.07 20.06 -28.90
C ASP A 441 17.62 19.65 -29.17
N ASN A 442 16.82 19.40 -28.13
CA ASN A 442 15.42 18.97 -28.21
C ASN A 442 15.19 17.63 -28.92
N ILE A 443 16.22 16.82 -29.13
CA ILE A 443 16.05 15.47 -29.67
C ILE A 443 15.39 14.59 -28.62
N GLU A 444 14.46 13.75 -29.06
CA GLU A 444 13.74 12.79 -28.22
C GLU A 444 14.21 11.36 -28.46
N ALA A 445 14.20 10.54 -27.42
CA ALA A 445 14.46 9.11 -27.50
C ALA A 445 13.66 8.34 -26.45
N ASP A 446 13.32 7.10 -26.79
CA ASP A 446 12.63 6.15 -25.90
C ASP A 446 13.64 5.25 -25.21
N PHE A 447 13.42 4.98 -23.91
CA PHE A 447 14.31 4.17 -23.08
C PHE A 447 13.53 3.09 -22.33
N GLY A 448 14.07 1.87 -22.37
CA GLY A 448 13.55 0.70 -21.67
C GLY A 448 14.38 0.35 -20.43
N PHE A 449 14.49 -0.95 -20.15
CA PHE A 449 15.11 -1.48 -18.93
C PHE A 449 16.32 -2.38 -19.24
N VAL A 450 17.21 -2.50 -18.26
CA VAL A 450 18.22 -3.56 -18.16
C VAL A 450 17.89 -4.36 -16.91
N GLY A 451 17.49 -5.63 -17.10
CA GLY A 451 16.86 -6.39 -16.02
C GLY A 451 15.55 -5.73 -15.59
N THR A 452 15.43 -5.37 -14.31
CA THR A 452 14.24 -4.70 -13.76
C THR A 452 14.40 -3.19 -13.61
N ASP A 453 15.61 -2.65 -13.83
CA ASP A 453 15.93 -1.24 -13.64
C ASP A 453 15.90 -0.49 -14.99
N LEU A 454 15.57 0.82 -14.98
CA LEU A 454 15.73 1.70 -16.16
C LEU A 454 17.17 1.68 -16.66
N ASP A 455 17.37 1.66 -17.99
CA ASP A 455 18.71 1.71 -18.59
C ASP A 455 19.36 3.10 -18.46
N ILE A 456 19.86 3.39 -17.26
CA ILE A 456 20.53 4.66 -16.95
C ILE A 456 21.84 4.84 -17.72
N ALA A 457 22.45 3.75 -18.21
CA ALA A 457 23.70 3.79 -18.96
C ALA A 457 23.43 4.28 -20.39
N ALA A 458 22.43 3.72 -21.07
CA ALA A 458 21.96 4.20 -22.37
C ALA A 458 21.52 5.66 -22.30
N ILE A 459 20.76 6.04 -21.25
CA ILE A 459 20.35 7.44 -21.05
C ILE A 459 21.58 8.34 -20.84
N SER A 460 22.52 7.96 -19.96
CA SER A 460 23.70 8.79 -19.68
C SER A 460 24.57 9.00 -20.93
N SER A 461 24.77 7.94 -21.72
CA SER A 461 25.50 8.01 -22.99
C SER A 461 24.78 8.92 -23.99
N TRP A 462 23.46 8.78 -24.12
CA TRP A 462 22.67 9.63 -25.00
C TRP A 462 22.68 11.09 -24.53
N LEU A 463 22.60 11.37 -23.23
CA LEU A 463 22.57 12.74 -22.74
C LEU A 463 23.87 13.50 -22.95
N ALA A 464 25.03 12.82 -22.99
CA ALA A 464 26.35 13.45 -23.15
C ALA A 464 26.56 14.66 -22.20
N GLY A 465 26.05 14.55 -20.96
CA GLY A 465 26.13 15.60 -19.93
C GLY A 465 24.99 16.64 -19.94
N SER A 466 24.07 16.60 -20.91
CA SER A 466 22.87 17.45 -20.92
C SER A 466 21.82 16.95 -19.93
N SER A 467 20.93 17.85 -19.47
CA SER A 467 19.69 17.48 -18.78
C SER A 467 18.68 16.84 -19.74
N ALA A 468 17.74 16.06 -19.18
CA ALA A 468 16.63 15.46 -19.92
C ALA A 468 15.28 15.78 -19.27
N TYR A 469 14.25 15.93 -20.10
CA TYR A 469 12.88 16.18 -19.67
C TYR A 469 11.95 15.08 -20.16
N CYS A 470 11.05 14.60 -19.31
CA CYS A 470 10.12 13.53 -19.65
C CYS A 470 9.01 14.04 -20.56
N VAL A 471 8.95 13.48 -21.77
CA VAL A 471 7.92 13.74 -22.78
C VAL A 471 6.74 12.81 -22.62
N ARG A 472 6.99 11.58 -22.15
CA ARG A 472 5.97 10.56 -21.92
C ARG A 472 6.48 9.55 -20.91
N LEU A 473 5.62 9.18 -19.98
CA LEU A 473 5.83 8.07 -19.07
C LEU A 473 4.86 6.96 -19.48
N TYR A 474 5.41 5.84 -19.96
CA TYR A 474 4.63 4.79 -20.61
C TYR A 474 3.92 3.90 -19.60
N ASP A 475 2.69 3.52 -19.94
CA ASP A 475 1.88 2.61 -19.14
C ASP A 475 2.29 1.15 -19.31
N GLN A 476 2.65 0.53 -18.20
CA GLN A 476 3.08 -0.87 -18.09
C GLN A 476 1.92 -1.81 -17.74
N SER A 477 0.69 -1.31 -17.58
CA SER A 477 -0.48 -2.14 -17.27
C SER A 477 -1.00 -2.96 -18.46
N GLY A 478 -0.57 -2.62 -19.69
CA GLY A 478 -1.06 -3.21 -20.94
C GLY A 478 -2.26 -2.49 -21.56
N ASN A 479 -2.76 -1.42 -20.93
CA ASN A 479 -3.94 -0.69 -21.40
C ASN A 479 -3.61 0.55 -22.25
N GLY A 480 -2.33 0.92 -22.37
CA GLY A 480 -1.89 2.07 -23.17
C GLY A 480 -2.25 3.43 -22.56
N ASN A 481 -2.43 3.50 -21.25
CA ASN A 481 -2.88 4.69 -20.52
C ASN A 481 -1.71 5.62 -20.15
N ASP A 482 -0.81 5.90 -21.10
CA ASP A 482 0.42 6.69 -20.88
C ASP A 482 0.14 8.04 -20.18
N MET A 483 1.08 8.49 -19.36
CA MET A 483 1.04 9.84 -18.80
C MET A 483 1.87 10.80 -19.66
N VAL A 484 1.29 11.94 -20.01
CA VAL A 484 1.93 12.97 -20.86
C VAL A 484 1.84 14.37 -20.23
N PRO A 485 2.85 15.23 -20.43
CA PRO A 485 2.85 16.60 -19.94
C PRO A 485 1.92 17.47 -20.78
N SER A 486 1.40 18.54 -20.19
CA SER A 486 0.45 19.43 -20.87
C SER A 486 1.03 20.17 -22.08
N ASN A 487 2.34 20.42 -22.08
CA ASN A 487 3.10 21.07 -23.14
C ASN A 487 4.61 20.87 -22.87
N VAL A 488 5.47 21.37 -23.77
CA VAL A 488 6.93 21.22 -23.66
C VAL A 488 7.50 21.87 -22.38
N SER A 489 7.01 23.04 -21.97
CA SER A 489 7.46 23.71 -20.73
C SER A 489 7.00 22.98 -19.46
N ALA A 490 5.99 22.12 -19.56
CA ALA A 490 5.46 21.34 -18.43
C ALA A 490 6.20 20.02 -18.20
N GLN A 491 7.13 19.62 -19.09
CA GLN A 491 7.83 18.34 -18.98
C GLN A 491 8.67 18.28 -17.68
N PRO A 492 8.49 17.25 -16.82
CA PRO A 492 9.28 17.13 -15.59
C PRO A 492 10.73 16.73 -15.89
N LEU A 493 11.63 17.09 -15.00
CA LEU A 493 13.05 16.79 -15.11
C LEU A 493 13.31 15.31 -14.78
N TYR A 494 14.01 14.60 -15.65
CA TYR A 494 14.57 13.30 -15.30
C TYR A 494 15.78 13.48 -14.37
N VAL A 495 15.78 12.80 -13.23
CA VAL A 495 16.90 12.81 -12.29
C VAL A 495 17.43 11.39 -12.14
N LYS A 496 18.70 11.19 -12.55
CA LYS A 496 19.37 9.89 -12.49
C LYS A 496 19.47 9.31 -11.08
N THR A 497 19.82 10.16 -10.10
CA THR A 497 20.05 9.78 -8.70
C THR A 497 19.07 10.51 -7.80
N GLY A 498 17.86 9.96 -7.70
CA GLY A 498 16.77 10.46 -6.88
C GLY A 498 16.66 9.74 -5.54
N LEU A 499 15.45 9.24 -5.24
CA LEU A 499 15.16 8.49 -4.01
C LEU A 499 15.98 7.20 -3.98
N ASN A 500 16.70 6.95 -2.88
CA ASN A 500 17.58 5.78 -2.69
C ASN A 500 18.55 5.54 -3.87
N ASN A 501 19.11 6.62 -4.43
CA ASN A 501 19.98 6.58 -5.62
C ASN A 501 19.33 5.98 -6.89
N LYS A 502 18.00 5.83 -6.93
CA LYS A 502 17.25 5.35 -8.09
C LYS A 502 16.70 6.52 -8.93
N PRO A 503 16.44 6.31 -10.23
CA PRO A 503 15.89 7.36 -11.08
C PRO A 503 14.49 7.81 -10.66
N ILE A 504 14.21 9.11 -10.78
CA ILE A 504 12.89 9.72 -10.48
C ILE A 504 12.54 10.80 -11.50
N LEU A 505 11.27 11.24 -11.48
CA LEU A 505 10.84 12.47 -12.14
C LEU A 505 10.70 13.59 -11.12
N ARG A 506 11.40 14.70 -11.34
CA ARG A 506 11.38 15.89 -10.51
C ARG A 506 10.51 16.97 -11.13
N PHE A 507 9.65 17.55 -10.30
CA PHE A 507 8.68 18.56 -10.64
C PHE A 507 8.96 19.83 -9.83
N ASN A 508 8.94 20.98 -10.50
CA ASN A 508 8.72 22.28 -9.90
C ASN A 508 7.30 22.78 -10.23
N THR A 509 6.96 23.98 -9.80
CA THR A 509 5.61 24.55 -9.98
C THR A 509 5.14 24.75 -11.42
N SER A 510 6.03 24.64 -12.41
CA SER A 510 5.67 24.77 -13.84
C SER A 510 5.49 23.41 -14.54
N GLN A 511 5.83 22.30 -13.87
CA GLN A 511 5.88 20.98 -14.47
C GLN A 511 4.72 20.10 -14.03
N ASN A 512 4.17 19.31 -14.95
CA ASN A 512 3.10 18.35 -14.71
C ASN A 512 3.14 17.17 -15.69
N ILE A 513 2.48 16.07 -15.32
CA ILE A 513 2.19 14.96 -16.22
C ILE A 513 0.81 14.40 -15.89
N LYS A 514 0.04 13.95 -16.89
CA LYS A 514 -1.34 13.51 -16.69
C LYS A 514 -1.77 12.42 -17.66
N ASN A 515 -2.80 11.65 -17.28
CA ASN A 515 -3.60 10.86 -18.20
C ASN A 515 -5.05 11.38 -18.18
N THR A 516 -5.84 10.96 -19.17
CA THR A 516 -7.26 11.34 -19.29
C THR A 516 -8.22 10.22 -18.89
N VAL A 517 -7.70 9.15 -18.29
CA VAL A 517 -8.47 7.95 -17.96
C VAL A 517 -9.28 8.19 -16.70
N ASN A 518 -10.58 7.89 -16.78
CA ASN A 518 -11.46 7.96 -15.61
C ASN A 518 -11.43 6.65 -14.84
N PHE A 519 -11.08 6.71 -13.55
CA PHE A 519 -11.04 5.57 -12.63
C PHE A 519 -12.28 5.64 -11.73
N ALA A 520 -13.42 5.17 -12.26
CA ALA A 520 -14.66 5.13 -11.51
C ALA A 520 -14.60 4.08 -10.37
N PRO A 521 -15.35 4.24 -9.27
CA PRO A 521 -15.44 3.21 -8.25
C PRO A 521 -16.02 1.88 -8.78
N PRO A 522 -15.56 0.72 -8.28
CA PRO A 522 -14.55 0.57 -7.24
C PRO A 522 -13.12 0.85 -7.74
N TYR A 523 -12.27 1.46 -6.91
CA TYR A 523 -10.88 1.76 -7.30
C TYR A 523 -9.89 1.57 -6.15
N THR A 524 -8.62 1.37 -6.53
CA THR A 524 -7.44 1.55 -5.68
C THR A 524 -6.42 2.41 -6.43
N VAL A 525 -5.82 3.39 -5.77
CA VAL A 525 -4.70 4.16 -6.30
C VAL A 525 -3.56 4.10 -5.30
N VAL A 526 -2.34 3.84 -5.77
CA VAL A 526 -1.11 3.85 -4.97
C VAL A 526 -0.10 4.76 -5.66
N TYR A 527 0.56 5.66 -4.95
CA TYR A 527 1.65 6.43 -5.55
C TYR A 527 2.75 6.77 -4.56
N THR A 528 3.96 6.95 -5.12
CA THR A 528 5.19 7.19 -4.38
C THR A 528 5.75 8.57 -4.70
N ALA A 529 6.02 9.38 -3.68
CA ALA A 529 6.54 10.73 -3.89
C ALA A 529 7.24 11.32 -2.66
N LYS A 530 7.92 12.46 -2.87
CA LYS A 530 8.59 13.28 -1.85
C LYS A 530 8.47 14.75 -2.21
N GLN A 531 8.28 15.64 -1.23
CA GLN A 531 8.44 17.09 -1.47
C GLN A 531 9.91 17.50 -1.40
N THR A 532 10.33 18.36 -2.33
CA THR A 532 11.76 18.70 -2.54
C THR A 532 12.10 20.19 -2.41
N GLY A 533 11.09 21.06 -2.34
CA GLY A 533 11.29 22.51 -2.35
C GLY A 533 10.33 23.27 -1.46
N PRO A 534 10.40 24.62 -1.48
CA PRO A 534 9.63 25.47 -0.59
C PRO A 534 8.13 25.51 -0.95
N THR A 535 7.75 25.20 -2.20
CA THR A 535 6.33 25.20 -2.60
C THR A 535 5.70 23.85 -2.29
N ARG A 536 4.66 23.86 -1.44
CA ARG A 536 4.07 22.63 -0.87
C ARG A 536 2.57 22.51 -1.16
N GLY A 537 2.25 22.37 -2.45
CA GLY A 537 0.89 22.19 -2.97
C GLY A 537 0.45 20.73 -3.09
N ARG A 538 -0.44 20.44 -4.07
CA ARG A 538 -0.91 19.11 -4.44
C ARG A 538 0.10 18.40 -5.33
N VAL A 539 0.43 17.16 -4.99
CA VAL A 539 1.26 16.28 -5.84
C VAL A 539 0.37 15.41 -6.73
N LEU A 540 -0.48 14.54 -6.18
CA LEU A 540 -1.42 13.74 -6.97
C LEU A 540 -2.85 14.31 -6.88
N ASN A 541 -3.47 14.58 -8.03
CA ASN A 541 -4.84 15.08 -8.11
C ASN A 541 -5.59 14.59 -9.37
N ALA A 542 -6.85 15.01 -9.53
CA ALA A 542 -7.66 14.78 -10.73
C ALA A 542 -8.64 15.94 -11.02
N ASN A 543 -9.32 15.91 -12.18
CA ASN A 543 -10.22 16.99 -12.62
C ASN A 543 -11.38 17.29 -11.67
N ASN A 544 -11.89 16.28 -10.98
CA ASN A 544 -13.07 16.36 -10.13
C ASN A 544 -12.74 16.71 -8.67
N ASN A 545 -11.74 17.58 -8.46
CA ASN A 545 -11.25 17.99 -7.14
C ASN A 545 -10.85 16.79 -6.24
N TRP A 546 -10.35 15.73 -6.87
CA TRP A 546 -9.75 14.58 -6.20
C TRP A 546 -8.29 14.91 -5.86
N LEU A 547 -7.83 14.64 -4.64
CA LEU A 547 -6.42 14.76 -4.24
C LEU A 547 -6.01 13.66 -3.26
N LEU A 548 -4.74 13.27 -3.30
CA LEU A 548 -4.12 12.36 -2.34
C LEU A 548 -2.71 12.83 -1.97
N GLY A 549 -2.37 12.70 -0.70
CA GLY A 549 -1.04 12.91 -0.13
C GLY A 549 -0.82 14.29 0.47
N TRP A 550 -0.75 15.34 -0.34
CA TRP A 550 -0.39 16.69 0.13
C TRP A 550 -1.32 17.78 -0.34
N TRP A 551 -1.52 18.78 0.52
CA TRP A 551 -2.20 20.02 0.21
C TRP A 551 -1.87 21.11 1.25
N ASN A 552 -1.63 22.33 0.78
CA ASN A 552 -1.46 23.52 1.62
C ASN A 552 -0.46 23.37 2.78
N GLY A 553 0.76 22.86 2.49
CA GLY A 553 1.80 22.65 3.51
C GLY A 553 1.58 21.48 4.46
N ASN A 554 0.54 20.66 4.24
CA ASN A 554 0.22 19.50 5.07
C ASN A 554 0.29 18.19 4.28
N LYS A 555 0.65 17.11 4.97
CA LYS A 555 0.70 15.73 4.46
C LYS A 555 -0.51 14.91 4.93
N SER A 556 -0.61 13.66 4.49
CA SER A 556 -1.76 12.77 4.74
C SER A 556 -3.11 13.37 4.32
N GLN A 557 -3.15 14.20 3.28
CA GLN A 557 -4.36 14.88 2.82
C GLN A 557 -5.11 14.04 1.78
N ALA A 558 -6.44 13.95 1.89
CA ALA A 558 -7.30 13.30 0.90
C ALA A 558 -8.69 13.90 0.83
N HIS A 559 -9.10 14.26 -0.39
CA HIS A 559 -10.40 14.86 -0.69
C HIS A 559 -10.90 14.31 -2.03
N TYR A 560 -12.09 13.67 -2.06
CA TYR A 560 -12.64 12.99 -3.24
C TYR A 560 -14.06 13.49 -3.61
N ASP A 561 -14.24 14.81 -3.68
CA ASP A 561 -15.52 15.55 -3.57
C ASP A 561 -15.98 15.88 -2.14
N GLY A 562 -15.38 15.20 -1.17
CA GLY A 562 -15.48 15.48 0.25
C GLY A 562 -14.23 14.99 0.97
N TRP A 563 -14.00 15.50 2.18
CA TRP A 563 -12.83 15.15 2.99
C TRP A 563 -12.90 13.72 3.51
N VAL A 564 -11.88 12.92 3.19
CA VAL A 564 -11.67 11.55 3.69
C VAL A 564 -10.67 11.54 4.84
N SER A 565 -9.71 12.47 4.80
CA SER A 565 -8.80 12.83 5.89
C SER A 565 -9.22 14.15 6.55
N GLN A 566 -8.56 14.52 7.65
CA GLN A 566 -8.76 15.83 8.28
C GLN A 566 -8.19 16.97 7.38
N PRO A 567 -8.94 18.07 7.16
CA PRO A 567 -8.41 19.28 6.52
C PRO A 567 -7.39 19.97 7.42
N GLY A 568 -6.21 20.31 6.87
CA GLY A 568 -5.13 20.98 7.62
C GLY A 568 -4.36 20.03 8.53
N GLY A 569 -4.03 18.83 8.02
CA GLY A 569 -3.42 17.72 8.77
C GLY A 569 -2.00 17.96 9.30
N ILE A 570 -1.13 16.94 9.21
CA ILE A 570 0.23 17.03 9.77
C ILE A 570 1.10 17.90 8.87
N PRO A 571 1.92 18.83 9.41
CA PRO A 571 2.86 19.58 8.60
C PRO A 571 3.74 18.67 7.74
N THR A 572 3.98 19.06 6.50
CA THR A 572 4.87 18.34 5.59
C THR A 572 6.30 18.31 6.12
N ASP A 573 7.04 17.25 5.79
CA ASP A 573 8.48 17.14 6.02
C ASP A 573 9.21 16.84 4.70
N ASN A 574 10.48 16.45 4.79
CA ASN A 574 11.33 16.14 3.65
C ASN A 574 11.48 14.63 3.42
N ASN A 575 10.62 13.81 4.04
CA ASN A 575 10.61 12.37 3.84
C ASN A 575 9.85 12.02 2.54
N SER A 576 10.17 10.86 2.00
CA SER A 576 9.38 10.19 0.97
C SER A 576 8.23 9.41 1.61
N TYR A 577 7.16 9.20 0.86
CA TYR A 577 5.98 8.46 1.29
C TYR A 577 5.41 7.62 0.14
N VAL A 578 4.78 6.50 0.51
CA VAL A 578 3.82 5.82 -0.36
C VAL A 578 2.43 6.07 0.20
N TYR A 579 1.57 6.68 -0.60
CA TYR A 579 0.16 6.84 -0.27
C TYR A 579 -0.68 5.87 -1.07
N SER A 580 -1.76 5.39 -0.46
CA SER A 580 -2.82 4.72 -1.18
C SER A 580 -4.21 5.21 -0.80
N ALA A 581 -5.12 5.06 -1.76
CA ALA A 581 -6.51 5.41 -1.66
C ALA A 581 -7.36 4.27 -2.21
N THR A 582 -8.48 3.97 -1.56
CA THR A 582 -9.50 3.08 -2.10
C THR A 582 -10.86 3.74 -2.05
N GLY A 583 -11.76 3.34 -2.95
CA GLY A 583 -13.15 3.80 -2.97
C GLY A 583 -14.06 2.76 -3.59
N THR A 584 -15.17 2.40 -2.93
CA THR A 584 -16.19 1.47 -3.48
C THR A 584 -17.33 2.18 -4.18
N GLY A 585 -17.38 3.52 -4.13
CA GLY A 585 -18.56 4.32 -4.49
C GLY A 585 -19.46 4.62 -3.30
N SER A 586 -19.14 4.07 -2.12
CA SER A 586 -19.84 4.36 -0.87
C SER A 586 -18.89 4.48 0.32
N ILE A 587 -17.76 3.78 0.28
CA ILE A 587 -16.73 3.79 1.31
C ILE A 587 -15.41 4.16 0.66
N SER A 588 -14.72 5.15 1.24
CA SER A 588 -13.38 5.58 0.85
C SER A 588 -12.41 5.45 2.01
N THR A 589 -11.18 5.01 1.73
CA THR A 589 -10.12 4.89 2.74
C THR A 589 -8.79 5.35 2.19
N ILE A 590 -7.91 5.81 3.09
CA ILE A 590 -6.54 6.19 2.74
C ILE A 590 -5.52 5.58 3.67
N PHE A 591 -4.31 5.40 3.14
CA PHE A 591 -3.16 4.92 3.86
C PHE A 591 -1.93 5.77 3.53
N GLU A 592 -1.10 5.98 4.54
CA GLU A 592 0.24 6.55 4.44
C GLU A 592 1.20 5.50 5.00
N ASN A 593 2.13 5.06 4.16
CA ASN A 593 3.10 4.03 4.50
C ASN A 593 2.46 2.76 5.10
N GLY A 594 1.34 2.33 4.51
CA GLY A 594 0.55 1.17 4.96
C GLY A 594 -0.36 1.42 6.18
N ILE A 595 -0.23 2.55 6.86
CA ILE A 595 -1.03 2.90 8.04
C ILE A 595 -2.24 3.74 7.61
N SER A 596 -3.44 3.34 8.02
CA SER A 596 -4.64 4.09 7.65
C SER A 596 -4.64 5.50 8.25
N LYS A 597 -5.00 6.49 7.44
CA LYS A 597 -5.20 7.90 7.84
C LYS A 597 -6.65 8.35 7.62
N THR A 598 -7.55 7.39 7.48
CA THR A 598 -8.97 7.64 7.21
C THR A 598 -9.63 8.25 8.44
N VAL A 599 -10.31 9.39 8.27
CA VAL A 599 -11.10 10.04 9.33
C VAL A 599 -12.59 9.91 9.03
N ASN A 600 -12.98 10.04 7.77
CA ASN A 600 -14.36 9.92 7.32
C ASN A 600 -14.45 8.92 6.16
N THR A 601 -15.03 7.75 6.43
CA THR A 601 -15.17 6.67 5.43
C THR A 601 -16.25 6.95 4.40
N THR A 602 -17.19 7.86 4.66
CA THR A 602 -18.28 8.20 3.73
C THR A 602 -18.05 9.54 3.03
N GLY A 603 -16.92 10.20 3.27
CA GLY A 603 -16.51 11.38 2.53
C GLY A 603 -16.04 10.99 1.14
N GLY A 604 -16.44 11.76 0.12
CA GLY A 604 -15.87 11.65 -1.22
C GLY A 604 -15.99 10.26 -1.86
N THR A 605 -17.10 9.99 -2.53
CA THR A 605 -17.39 8.66 -3.08
C THR A 605 -16.98 8.49 -4.54
N ASN A 606 -16.59 9.56 -5.20
CA ASN A 606 -16.14 9.54 -6.58
C ASN A 606 -14.67 9.11 -6.69
N GLY A 607 -14.33 8.42 -7.78
CA GLY A 607 -12.95 8.11 -8.13
C GLY A 607 -12.29 9.21 -8.96
N PRO A 608 -10.97 9.15 -9.19
CA PRO A 608 -10.26 10.20 -9.90
C PRO A 608 -10.60 10.22 -11.40
N ASN A 609 -11.04 11.38 -11.89
CA ASN A 609 -11.28 11.63 -13.31
C ASN A 609 -10.02 12.21 -13.98
N GLY A 610 -9.17 11.32 -14.52
CA GLY A 610 -7.88 11.66 -15.12
C GLY A 610 -6.85 12.01 -14.05
N LEU A 611 -5.95 11.08 -13.74
CA LEU A 611 -4.89 11.32 -12.77
C LEU A 611 -3.88 12.34 -13.30
N ARG A 612 -3.53 13.29 -12.43
CA ARG A 612 -2.68 14.43 -12.71
C ARG A 612 -1.63 14.56 -11.63
N ILE A 613 -0.38 14.69 -12.04
CA ILE A 613 0.73 14.96 -11.17
C ILE A 613 1.09 16.43 -11.30
N ASN A 614 1.08 17.12 -10.16
CA ASN A 614 1.60 18.46 -10.00
C ASN A 614 0.88 19.52 -10.86
N GLU A 615 -0.43 19.38 -11.01
CA GLU A 615 -1.30 20.33 -11.73
C GLU A 615 -2.31 20.98 -10.77
N SER A 616 -2.83 22.18 -11.06
CA SER A 616 -3.93 22.84 -10.34
C SER A 616 -3.71 23.25 -8.86
N GLU A 617 -2.49 23.18 -8.33
CA GLU A 617 -1.97 23.78 -7.09
C GLU A 617 -0.57 23.19 -6.88
N PRO A 618 0.41 23.47 -7.75
CA PRO A 618 1.58 22.62 -7.91
C PRO A 618 2.57 22.73 -6.73
N SER A 619 3.40 21.70 -6.59
CA SER A 619 4.41 21.52 -5.55
C SER A 619 5.79 21.33 -6.17
N ASP A 620 6.83 21.60 -5.38
CA ASP A 620 8.16 21.09 -5.67
C ASP A 620 8.24 19.64 -5.16
N SER A 621 8.38 18.66 -6.05
CA SER A 621 8.30 17.24 -5.67
C SER A 621 9.11 16.31 -6.57
N ASP A 622 9.52 15.17 -6.01
CA ASP A 622 9.97 13.99 -6.74
C ASP A 622 8.83 12.96 -6.74
N VAL A 623 8.50 12.39 -7.89
CA VAL A 623 7.48 11.34 -8.05
C VAL A 623 8.10 10.13 -8.75
N ALA A 624 7.69 8.96 -8.28
CA ALA A 624 8.18 7.67 -8.72
C ALA A 624 7.01 6.81 -9.25
N ASP A 625 6.77 5.63 -8.66
CA ASP A 625 5.73 4.71 -9.12
C ASP A 625 4.31 5.22 -8.83
N ILE A 626 3.40 5.02 -9.80
CA ILE A 626 1.96 5.30 -9.69
C ILE A 626 1.19 4.09 -10.24
N PHE A 627 0.24 3.59 -9.46
CA PHE A 627 -0.64 2.49 -9.82
C PHE A 627 -2.11 2.89 -9.65
N ALA A 628 -2.97 2.49 -10.57
CA ALA A 628 -4.41 2.61 -10.43
C ALA A 628 -5.12 1.34 -10.91
N PHE A 629 -6.13 0.91 -10.16
CA PHE A 629 -6.88 -0.33 -10.34
C PHE A 629 -8.38 -0.02 -10.39
N ASP A 630 -9.14 -0.75 -11.21
CA ASP A 630 -10.61 -0.70 -11.27
C ASP A 630 -11.28 -1.62 -10.21
N THR A 631 -10.57 -1.85 -9.10
CA THR A 631 -11.02 -2.71 -8.01
C THR A 631 -10.48 -2.16 -6.69
N VAL A 632 -11.19 -2.41 -5.59
CA VAL A 632 -10.60 -2.30 -4.24
C VAL A 632 -9.73 -3.52 -3.99
N LEU A 633 -8.41 -3.34 -3.91
CA LEU A 633 -7.48 -4.41 -3.59
C LEU A 633 -7.70 -4.86 -2.14
N SER A 634 -7.55 -6.17 -1.88
CA SER A 634 -7.42 -6.68 -0.51
C SER A 634 -6.22 -6.05 0.19
N ASN A 635 -6.26 -5.91 1.52
CA ASN A 635 -5.13 -5.37 2.30
C ASN A 635 -3.79 -6.03 1.95
N LEU A 636 -3.76 -7.37 1.81
CA LEU A 636 -2.55 -8.11 1.43
C LEU A 636 -1.96 -7.62 0.10
N LYS A 637 -2.77 -7.59 -0.96
CA LYS A 637 -2.33 -7.14 -2.29
C LYS A 637 -1.97 -5.66 -2.31
N ARG A 638 -2.74 -4.80 -1.63
CA ARG A 638 -2.44 -3.37 -1.49
C ARG A 638 -1.06 -3.16 -0.83
N GLU A 639 -0.83 -3.82 0.30
CA GLU A 639 0.43 -3.74 1.05
C GLU A 639 1.61 -4.29 0.25
N ALA A 640 1.41 -5.33 -0.57
CA ALA A 640 2.46 -5.86 -1.44
C ALA A 640 2.94 -4.83 -2.49
N ILE A 641 2.00 -4.11 -3.14
CA ILE A 641 2.30 -3.02 -4.09
C ILE A 641 3.02 -1.86 -3.39
N GLU A 642 2.49 -1.47 -2.24
CA GLU A 642 3.05 -0.41 -1.39
C GLU A 642 4.49 -0.71 -0.99
N LYS A 643 4.73 -1.91 -0.44
CA LYS A 643 6.05 -2.37 -0.01
C LYS A 643 7.00 -2.56 -1.18
N SER A 644 6.55 -3.04 -2.34
CA SER A 644 7.38 -3.08 -3.56
C SER A 644 7.97 -1.70 -3.88
N SER A 645 7.12 -0.67 -3.87
CA SER A 645 7.57 0.71 -4.16
C SER A 645 8.45 1.25 -3.04
N ALA A 646 8.05 1.04 -1.79
CA ALA A 646 8.73 1.56 -0.62
C ALA A 646 10.14 0.94 -0.45
N SER A 647 10.27 -0.36 -0.69
CA SER A 647 11.53 -1.09 -0.61
C SER A 647 12.48 -0.75 -1.76
N TYR A 648 11.97 -0.55 -2.97
CA TYR A 648 12.78 -0.11 -4.11
C TYR A 648 13.35 1.31 -3.91
N TYR A 649 12.53 2.24 -3.40
CA TYR A 649 12.89 3.64 -3.18
C TYR A 649 13.37 3.97 -1.76
N GLY A 650 13.55 2.98 -0.88
CA GLY A 650 14.08 3.14 0.47
C GLY A 650 13.24 4.03 1.40
N ILE A 651 11.92 3.84 1.42
CA ILE A 651 10.95 4.70 2.13
C ILE A 651 10.54 4.11 3.48
N TYR A 652 9.92 2.93 3.45
CA TYR A 652 9.54 2.12 4.60
C TYR A 652 9.45 0.66 4.15
N GLY A 653 9.47 -0.28 5.08
CA GLY A 653 9.71 -1.68 4.72
C GLY A 653 11.20 -1.94 4.51
N GLN A 654 11.55 -3.21 4.41
CA GLN A 654 12.93 -3.65 4.27
C GLN A 654 13.35 -3.54 2.80
N PRO A 655 14.47 -2.85 2.47
CA PRO A 655 14.88 -2.68 1.09
C PRO A 655 14.98 -4.03 0.38
N LEU A 656 14.43 -4.09 -0.84
CA LEU A 656 14.42 -5.32 -1.63
C LEU A 656 15.83 -5.50 -2.21
N VAL A 657 16.60 -6.41 -1.64
CA VAL A 657 17.97 -6.70 -2.09
C VAL A 657 18.01 -8.11 -2.67
N LEU A 658 18.36 -8.20 -3.95
CA LEU A 658 18.58 -9.49 -4.61
C LEU A 658 19.98 -10.01 -4.30
N GLY A 659 20.07 -11.29 -3.97
CA GLY A 659 21.32 -11.98 -3.74
C GLY A 659 21.39 -12.71 -2.39
N GLU A 660 22.40 -13.57 -2.29
CA GLU A 660 22.61 -14.45 -1.14
C GLU A 660 22.88 -13.69 0.16
N THR A 661 23.43 -12.49 0.09
CA THR A 661 23.86 -11.74 1.28
C THR A 661 23.16 -10.39 1.41
N LEU A 662 22.83 -10.02 2.65
CA LEU A 662 22.35 -8.69 3.02
C LEU A 662 23.22 -8.12 4.16
N THR A 663 23.91 -7.01 3.90
CA THR A 663 24.61 -6.26 4.96
C THR A 663 23.72 -5.17 5.51
N VAL A 664 23.52 -5.17 6.82
CA VAL A 664 22.59 -4.27 7.52
C VAL A 664 23.26 -3.54 8.67
N SER A 665 22.82 -2.31 8.92
CA SER A 665 23.27 -1.46 10.05
C SER A 665 22.06 -0.82 10.74
N PRO A 666 21.16 -1.61 11.35
CA PRO A 666 19.93 -1.10 11.94
C PRO A 666 20.17 -0.10 13.09
N THR A 667 19.25 0.86 13.25
CA THR A 667 19.23 1.83 14.36
C THR A 667 18.32 1.44 15.52
N GLU A 668 17.49 0.41 15.32
CA GLU A 668 16.63 -0.24 16.31
C GLU A 668 16.62 -1.76 16.05
N THR A 669 16.26 -2.59 17.02
CA THR A 669 16.10 -4.05 16.79
C THR A 669 15.13 -4.31 15.64
N THR A 670 15.59 -5.00 14.60
CA THR A 670 14.89 -5.07 13.31
C THR A 670 14.83 -6.50 12.80
N THR A 671 13.66 -6.89 12.26
CA THR A 671 13.47 -8.18 11.59
C THR A 671 13.55 -8.02 10.07
N TYR A 672 14.42 -8.81 9.45
CA TYR A 672 14.62 -8.89 8.01
C TYR A 672 13.93 -10.14 7.47
N GLN A 673 13.20 -10.00 6.38
CA GLN A 673 12.61 -11.13 5.67
C GLN A 673 13.53 -11.57 4.54
N LEU A 674 13.64 -12.88 4.35
CA LEU A 674 14.30 -13.53 3.24
C LEU A 674 13.25 -14.35 2.49
N THR A 675 13.23 -14.25 1.18
CA THR A 675 12.54 -15.19 0.31
C THR A 675 13.58 -15.84 -0.59
N GLY A 676 13.59 -17.16 -0.66
CA GLY A 676 14.39 -17.91 -1.63
C GLY A 676 13.50 -18.49 -2.71
N PHE A 677 14.05 -18.59 -3.91
CA PHE A 677 13.36 -19.08 -5.09
C PHE A 677 14.06 -20.30 -5.68
N SER A 678 13.28 -21.21 -6.29
CA SER A 678 13.82 -22.29 -7.11
C SER A 678 14.45 -21.74 -8.39
N ALA A 679 15.14 -22.61 -9.16
CA ALA A 679 15.95 -22.21 -10.30
C ALA A 679 15.17 -21.41 -11.37
N ASN A 680 13.90 -21.77 -11.61
CA ASN A 680 13.02 -21.04 -12.52
C ASN A 680 11.97 -20.20 -11.78
N GLU A 681 12.18 -19.94 -10.49
CA GLU A 681 11.31 -19.14 -9.62
C GLU A 681 9.86 -19.65 -9.48
N GLY A 682 9.59 -20.90 -9.87
CA GLY A 682 8.27 -21.53 -9.74
C GLY A 682 7.85 -21.82 -8.29
N CYS A 683 8.83 -21.95 -7.39
CA CYS A 683 8.64 -22.06 -5.94
C CYS A 683 9.31 -20.88 -5.23
N SER A 684 8.65 -20.38 -4.20
CA SER A 684 9.25 -19.48 -3.22
C SER A 684 8.98 -19.97 -1.79
N VAL A 685 9.96 -19.76 -0.91
CA VAL A 685 9.84 -20.02 0.54
C VAL A 685 10.40 -18.81 1.27
N SER A 686 9.71 -18.35 2.31
CA SER A 686 10.15 -17.23 3.14
C SER A 686 10.64 -17.68 4.51
N ASN A 687 11.62 -16.95 5.04
CA ASN A 687 12.17 -17.07 6.38
C ASN A 687 12.47 -15.66 6.92
N ASN A 688 12.72 -15.51 8.21
CA ASN A 688 13.05 -14.23 8.82
C ASN A 688 14.22 -14.35 9.79
N VAL A 689 14.91 -13.23 10.00
CA VAL A 689 15.97 -13.09 11.01
C VAL A 689 15.80 -11.78 11.75
N THR A 690 15.91 -11.80 13.07
CA THR A 690 15.92 -10.59 13.89
C THR A 690 17.36 -10.25 14.26
N VAL A 691 17.77 -9.02 13.94
CA VAL A 691 19.03 -8.43 14.39
C VAL A 691 18.73 -7.60 15.63
N THR A 692 19.19 -8.08 16.80
CA THR A 692 19.06 -7.37 18.06
C THR A 692 20.12 -6.28 18.16
N LEU A 693 19.68 -5.05 18.48
CA LEU A 693 20.56 -3.89 18.61
C LEU A 693 20.81 -3.54 20.08
N LEU A 694 22.07 -3.45 20.48
CA LEU A 694 22.50 -2.96 21.78
C LEU A 694 22.89 -1.49 21.72
N LYS A 695 22.37 -0.69 22.64
CA LYS A 695 22.60 0.76 22.77
C LYS A 695 23.72 1.06 23.80
N ASN A 696 24.24 2.29 23.80
CA ASN A 696 25.24 2.70 24.80
C ASN A 696 24.57 2.83 26.20
N PRO A 697 25.19 2.31 27.28
CA PRO A 697 24.65 2.42 28.65
C PRO A 697 24.76 3.83 29.28
N ASN A 698 25.33 4.80 28.56
CA ASN A 698 25.53 6.21 28.90
C ASN A 698 26.16 6.44 30.28
N LEU A 699 27.26 5.72 30.58
CA LEU A 699 27.94 5.84 31.87
C LEU A 699 28.45 7.28 32.10
N ASN A 700 28.09 7.87 33.25
CA ASN A 700 28.53 9.20 33.66
C ASN A 700 28.54 9.36 35.20
N ASN A 701 28.92 10.54 35.70
CA ASN A 701 28.96 10.88 37.13
C ASN A 701 29.88 9.99 38.01
N PHE A 702 30.99 9.48 37.46
CA PHE A 702 32.00 8.75 38.23
C PHE A 702 33.20 9.66 38.52
N ASN A 703 33.13 10.40 39.60
CA ASN A 703 34.05 11.50 39.88
C ASN A 703 35.28 11.06 40.71
N PRO A 704 36.47 11.66 40.49
CA PRO A 704 37.64 11.44 41.32
C PRO A 704 37.37 11.67 42.81
N GLN A 705 38.04 10.90 43.67
CA GLN A 705 37.89 10.94 45.12
C GLN A 705 39.23 11.27 45.78
N ILE A 706 39.22 12.13 46.80
CA ILE A 706 40.39 12.43 47.63
C ILE A 706 40.09 11.98 49.06
N LYS A 707 40.94 11.11 49.59
CA LYS A 707 40.84 10.52 50.93
C LYS A 707 42.16 10.69 51.67
N THR A 708 42.18 10.39 52.95
CA THR A 708 43.39 10.15 53.74
C THR A 708 43.44 8.69 54.15
N TYR A 709 44.58 8.23 54.65
CA TYR A 709 44.69 6.87 55.20
C TYR A 709 43.67 6.62 56.33
N PHE A 710 43.37 7.63 57.14
CA PHE A 710 42.50 7.51 58.31
C PHE A 710 41.00 7.46 57.97
N ASP A 711 40.61 7.72 56.72
CA ASP A 711 39.22 7.53 56.27
C ASP A 711 38.79 6.06 56.32
N GLY A 712 39.75 5.14 56.16
CA GLY A 712 39.48 3.70 56.17
C GLY A 712 38.66 3.23 54.96
N SER A 713 37.84 2.21 55.16
CA SER A 713 36.97 1.71 54.09
C SER A 713 35.76 2.62 53.88
N TYR A 714 35.35 2.80 52.63
CA TYR A 714 34.18 3.57 52.25
C TYR A 714 33.36 2.89 51.15
N ILE A 715 32.09 3.28 51.02
CA ILE A 715 31.21 2.80 49.95
C ILE A 715 31.34 3.76 48.76
N VAL A 716 31.68 3.24 47.57
CA VAL A 716 31.73 4.04 46.35
C VAL A 716 30.31 4.31 45.83
N SER A 717 30.06 5.55 45.42
CA SER A 717 28.83 5.89 44.69
C SER A 717 28.94 5.34 43.25
N PRO A 718 27.96 4.56 42.77
CA PRO A 718 27.98 4.05 41.41
C PRO A 718 27.89 5.17 40.38
N PRO A 719 28.43 4.98 39.16
CA PRO A 719 28.12 5.85 38.04
C PRO A 719 26.62 5.83 37.74
N SER A 720 26.13 6.90 37.12
CA SER A 720 24.79 6.90 36.51
C SER A 720 24.82 6.07 35.23
N SER A 721 23.83 5.22 35.02
CA SER A 721 23.66 4.40 33.81
C SER A 721 22.19 4.25 33.46
N VAL A 722 21.88 4.10 32.17
CA VAL A 722 20.56 3.67 31.70
C VAL A 722 20.45 2.15 31.55
N SER A 723 21.55 1.41 31.78
CA SER A 723 21.58 -0.05 31.76
C SER A 723 21.19 -0.65 33.10
N THR A 724 20.60 -1.84 33.03
CA THR A 724 20.25 -2.69 34.17
C THR A 724 21.32 -3.76 34.47
N GLY A 725 22.39 -3.82 33.68
CA GLY A 725 23.46 -4.78 33.92
C GLY A 725 24.15 -4.52 35.27
N ALA A 726 24.85 -5.51 35.79
CA ALA A 726 25.62 -5.35 37.02
C ALA A 726 26.87 -4.47 36.80
N ILE A 727 27.21 -3.65 37.79
CA ILE A 727 28.46 -2.88 37.83
C ILE A 727 29.44 -3.54 38.78
N ILE A 728 30.66 -3.78 38.31
CA ILE A 728 31.77 -4.34 39.10
C ILE A 728 32.92 -3.35 39.15
N TYR A 729 33.60 -3.26 40.29
CA TYR A 729 34.71 -2.32 40.52
C TYR A 729 36.05 -3.03 40.61
N SER A 730 37.08 -2.43 40.01
CA SER A 730 38.47 -2.84 40.13
C SER A 730 39.37 -1.65 40.45
N SER A 731 40.49 -1.91 41.12
CA SER A 731 41.54 -0.94 41.40
C SER A 731 42.77 -1.24 40.55
N SER A 732 43.42 -0.21 39.98
CA SER A 732 44.68 -0.38 39.24
C SER A 732 45.90 -0.59 40.15
N ASN A 733 45.80 -0.24 41.44
CA ASN A 733 46.85 -0.42 42.44
C ASN A 733 46.29 -0.87 43.80
N ASN A 734 46.38 -2.17 44.07
CA ASN A 734 45.90 -2.79 45.30
C ASN A 734 46.70 -2.41 46.56
N SER A 735 47.92 -1.86 46.41
CA SER A 735 48.70 -1.36 47.56
C SER A 735 48.15 -0.03 48.10
N VAL A 736 47.34 0.68 47.29
CA VAL A 736 46.66 1.93 47.70
C VAL A 736 45.22 1.63 48.11
N ALA A 737 44.47 0.89 47.30
CA ALA A 737 43.12 0.47 47.67
C ALA A 737 42.68 -0.83 46.98
N THR A 738 41.88 -1.63 47.68
CA THR A 738 41.25 -2.86 47.17
C THR A 738 39.73 -2.70 47.06
N THR A 739 39.09 -3.45 46.16
CA THR A 739 37.64 -3.41 45.94
C THR A 739 36.98 -4.74 46.36
N ASN A 740 35.83 -4.65 47.03
CA ASN A 740 34.95 -5.78 47.29
C ASN A 740 33.47 -5.33 47.15
N GLY A 741 32.83 -5.69 46.04
CA GLY A 741 31.54 -5.10 45.67
C GLY A 741 31.66 -3.57 45.56
N THR A 742 30.76 -2.84 46.23
CA THR A 742 30.79 -1.36 46.32
C THR A 742 31.72 -0.84 47.41
N THR A 743 32.37 -1.71 48.18
CA THR A 743 33.28 -1.28 49.26
C THR A 743 34.69 -1.12 48.73
N ILE A 744 35.26 0.06 48.92
CA ILE A 744 36.67 0.37 48.68
C ILE A 744 37.38 0.39 50.02
N THR A 745 38.44 -0.43 50.16
CA THR A 745 39.28 -0.47 51.36
C THR A 745 40.61 0.21 51.06
N ILE A 746 40.92 1.31 51.75
CA ILE A 746 42.21 1.98 51.69
C ILE A 746 43.26 1.11 52.40
N GLN A 747 44.35 0.81 51.69
CA GLN A 747 45.47 -0.02 52.15
C GLN A 747 46.74 0.82 52.39
N GLY A 748 46.87 1.95 51.70
CA GLY A 748 48.09 2.76 51.74
C GLY A 748 47.92 4.13 51.10
N ILE A 749 48.87 5.01 51.39
CA ILE A 749 48.97 6.35 50.83
C ILE A 749 49.43 6.24 49.37
N GLY A 750 48.87 7.06 48.48
CA GLY A 750 49.21 7.07 47.05
C GLY A 750 48.00 7.30 46.16
N THR A 751 48.12 7.04 44.86
CA THR A 751 47.04 7.19 43.89
C THR A 751 46.72 5.84 43.23
N THR A 752 45.43 5.61 42.97
CA THR A 752 44.95 4.46 42.18
C THR A 752 43.78 4.89 41.30
N THR A 753 43.54 4.18 40.21
CA THR A 753 42.34 4.35 39.38
C THR A 753 41.34 3.28 39.76
N ILE A 754 40.13 3.70 40.15
CA ILE A 754 38.99 2.80 40.29
C ILE A 754 38.26 2.78 38.95
N THR A 755 38.01 1.59 38.43
CA THR A 755 37.25 1.37 37.19
C THR A 755 35.94 0.68 37.52
N ALA A 756 34.83 1.27 37.10
CA ALA A 756 33.50 0.67 37.13
C ALA A 756 33.23 0.05 35.76
N THR A 757 32.97 -1.26 35.73
CA THR A 757 32.64 -2.03 34.52
C THR A 757 31.18 -2.42 34.54
N GLN A 758 30.42 -1.90 33.58
CA GLN A 758 29.01 -2.20 33.35
C GLN A 758 28.90 -3.43 32.46
N ALA A 759 28.23 -4.49 32.95
CA ALA A 759 27.95 -5.66 32.14
C ALA A 759 26.90 -5.34 31.05
N THR A 760 26.98 -6.05 29.92
CA THR A 760 25.94 -6.05 28.88
C THR A 760 24.60 -6.53 29.46
N ASP A 761 23.50 -5.89 29.07
CA ASP A 761 22.15 -6.38 29.31
C ASP A 761 21.41 -6.65 27.98
N GLY A 762 20.11 -6.94 28.02
CA GLY A 762 19.32 -7.24 26.81
C GLY A 762 19.12 -6.06 25.85
N ILE A 763 19.50 -4.84 26.24
CA ILE A 763 19.25 -3.58 25.50
C ILE A 763 20.54 -2.76 25.31
N HIS A 764 21.52 -2.87 26.22
CA HIS A 764 22.73 -2.07 26.24
C HIS A 764 23.98 -2.95 26.23
N TYR A 765 24.99 -2.52 25.48
CA TYR A 765 26.29 -3.21 25.50
C TYR A 765 27.09 -2.84 26.76
N GLY A 766 28.07 -3.68 27.09
CA GLY A 766 28.95 -3.45 28.23
C GLY A 766 29.92 -2.30 27.97
N ASP A 767 30.15 -1.46 28.98
CA ASP A 767 31.01 -0.29 28.88
C ASP A 767 31.75 -0.04 30.21
N VAL A 768 32.74 0.85 30.23
CA VAL A 768 33.55 1.16 31.41
C VAL A 768 33.66 2.66 31.64
N ILE A 769 33.70 3.06 32.91
CA ILE A 769 34.04 4.42 33.33
C ILE A 769 35.02 4.36 34.50
N SER A 770 35.96 5.31 34.58
CA SER A 770 37.02 5.29 35.58
C SER A 770 37.19 6.64 36.28
N ALA A 771 37.60 6.59 37.55
CA ALA A 771 37.87 7.75 38.38
C ALA A 771 39.14 7.53 39.20
N THR A 772 39.88 8.61 39.48
CA THR A 772 41.09 8.55 40.31
C THR A 772 40.72 8.61 41.79
N LEU A 773 41.27 7.70 42.60
CA LEU A 773 41.31 7.78 44.06
C LEU A 773 42.72 8.23 44.48
N THR A 774 42.79 9.38 45.16
CA THR A 774 44.02 9.90 45.77
C THR A 774 43.92 9.76 47.29
N VAL A 775 44.86 9.05 47.90
CA VAL A 775 44.98 8.89 49.35
C VAL A 775 46.16 9.74 49.83
N ASN A 776 45.87 10.87 50.44
CA ASN A 776 46.84 11.82 50.98
C ASN A 776 47.40 11.36 52.33
N SER A 777 48.65 11.74 52.61
CA SER A 777 49.26 11.56 53.93
C SER A 777 48.83 12.66 54.90
N VAL A 778 48.41 12.30 56.11
CA VAL A 778 48.23 13.24 57.22
C VAL A 778 49.09 12.78 58.39
N SER A 779 49.84 13.67 59.03
CA SER A 779 50.64 13.35 60.21
C SER A 779 49.90 13.73 61.49
N ALA A 780 49.65 12.76 62.36
CA ALA A 780 48.89 12.93 63.60
C ALA A 780 49.68 12.46 64.83
N LEU A 781 49.45 13.09 65.98
CA LEU A 781 50.00 12.66 67.26
C LEU A 781 49.14 11.53 67.85
N THR A 782 49.80 10.42 68.18
CA THR A 782 49.15 9.25 68.80
C THR A 782 49.03 9.39 70.32
N LYS A 783 48.22 8.54 70.95
CA LYS A 783 48.09 8.44 72.42
C LYS A 783 49.41 8.16 73.15
N ASN A 784 50.42 7.67 72.41
CA ASN A 784 51.75 7.36 72.92
C ASN A 784 52.77 8.48 72.62
N GLY A 785 52.32 9.64 72.10
CA GLY A 785 53.20 10.76 71.75
C GLY A 785 54.03 10.58 70.47
N GLN A 786 53.77 9.53 69.69
CA GLN A 786 54.42 9.31 68.39
C GLN A 786 53.72 10.09 67.29
N VAL A 787 54.47 10.57 66.30
CA VAL A 787 53.94 11.09 65.04
C VAL A 787 53.70 9.93 64.10
N SER A 788 52.48 9.77 63.60
CA SER A 788 52.13 8.68 62.69
C SER A 788 51.28 9.17 61.53
N THR A 789 51.41 8.49 60.40
CA THR A 789 50.58 8.68 59.20
C THR A 789 49.57 7.56 58.99
N SER A 790 49.56 6.54 59.87
CA SER A 790 48.74 5.33 59.71
C SER A 790 48.20 4.73 61.00
N ASP A 791 48.69 5.13 62.18
CA ASP A 791 48.18 4.60 63.46
C ASP A 791 46.84 5.25 63.83
N LEU A 792 45.79 4.43 63.93
CA LEU A 792 44.43 4.86 64.28
C LEU A 792 44.28 5.34 65.75
N ASN A 793 45.31 5.20 66.60
CA ASN A 793 45.28 5.64 68.00
C ASN A 793 45.61 7.14 68.19
N TYR A 794 45.09 8.01 67.33
CA TYR A 794 45.34 9.46 67.40
C TYR A 794 44.47 10.16 68.44
N ILE A 795 45.00 11.24 69.03
CA ILE A 795 44.39 11.94 70.18
C ILE A 795 43.92 13.36 69.87
N ASN A 796 42.96 13.86 70.65
CA ASN A 796 42.52 15.26 70.65
C ASN A 796 43.33 16.11 71.65
N LYS A 797 43.01 17.41 71.76
CA LYS A 797 43.67 18.36 72.68
C LYS A 797 43.65 17.96 74.17
N ASN A 798 42.76 17.05 74.56
CA ASN A 798 42.62 16.56 75.93
C ASN A 798 43.27 15.18 76.13
N GLY A 799 44.01 14.66 75.14
CA GLY A 799 44.66 13.34 75.21
C GLY A 799 43.73 12.15 75.01
N ALA A 800 42.44 12.37 74.71
CA ALA A 800 41.49 11.29 74.45
C ALA A 800 41.58 10.84 72.98
N LEU A 801 41.37 9.53 72.75
CA LEU A 801 41.20 8.98 71.41
C LEU A 801 40.03 9.67 70.69
N THR A 802 40.19 9.86 69.39
CA THR A 802 39.27 10.63 68.56
C THR A 802 39.19 9.98 67.18
N SER A 803 38.10 10.24 66.46
CA SER A 803 37.79 9.56 65.20
C SER A 803 37.96 10.43 63.95
N SER A 804 38.09 11.76 64.08
CA SER A 804 38.01 12.65 62.89
C SER A 804 39.05 13.77 62.86
N ASN A 805 39.55 14.19 64.02
CA ASN A 805 40.56 15.24 64.15
C ASN A 805 41.65 14.77 65.12
N SER A 806 42.87 15.28 64.99
CA SER A 806 43.98 15.04 65.92
C SER A 806 44.82 16.29 66.16
N LEU A 807 45.98 16.16 66.81
CA LEU A 807 46.97 17.22 67.01
C LEU A 807 48.19 16.98 66.11
N THR A 808 48.81 18.08 65.67
CA THR A 808 50.18 18.07 65.15
C THR A 808 51.20 18.02 66.28
N ILE A 809 52.49 17.85 65.96
CA ILE A 809 53.60 17.95 66.94
C ILE A 809 53.68 19.30 67.67
N PHE A 810 53.02 20.32 67.12
CA PHE A 810 52.98 21.66 67.69
C PHE A 810 51.67 21.92 68.47
N GLY A 811 50.86 20.89 68.70
CA GLY A 811 49.59 20.99 69.45
C GLY A 811 48.45 21.67 68.68
N GLN A 812 48.58 21.85 67.36
CA GLN A 812 47.51 22.39 66.52
C GLN A 812 46.52 21.28 66.15
N THR A 813 45.22 21.56 66.21
CA THR A 813 44.21 20.62 65.74
C THR A 813 44.27 20.48 64.22
N ILE A 814 44.31 19.25 63.70
CA ILE A 814 44.28 18.93 62.28
C ILE A 814 43.18 17.91 61.98
N ALA A 815 42.51 18.02 60.84
CA ALA A 815 41.60 17.00 60.35
C ALA A 815 42.39 15.78 59.88
N THR A 816 42.09 14.61 60.44
CA THR A 816 42.73 13.36 60.03
C THR A 816 41.93 12.64 58.96
N LYS A 817 40.61 12.88 58.90
CA LYS A 817 39.72 12.40 57.84
C LYS A 817 39.46 13.45 56.77
N SER A 818 39.16 13.02 55.56
CA SER A 818 38.73 13.92 54.48
C SER A 818 37.31 14.44 54.76
N ASN A 819 37.15 15.76 54.78
CA ASN A 819 35.86 16.43 54.96
C ASN A 819 35.25 16.84 53.61
N ASP A 820 35.03 15.86 52.73
CA ASP A 820 34.55 16.06 51.35
C ASP A 820 33.09 16.51 51.25
N GLY A 821 32.35 16.50 52.36
CA GLY A 821 30.94 16.85 52.42
C GLY A 821 30.00 15.87 51.71
N LEU A 822 30.47 14.70 51.25
CA LEU A 822 29.62 13.74 50.53
C LEU A 822 28.75 12.91 51.48
N SER A 823 29.00 12.98 52.80
CA SER A 823 28.20 12.34 53.84
C SER A 823 28.17 13.20 55.10
N ALA A 824 27.18 12.98 55.97
CA ALA A 824 27.15 13.63 57.29
C ALA A 824 28.41 13.34 58.14
N ALA A 825 29.06 12.19 57.93
CA ALA A 825 30.28 11.81 58.65
C ALA A 825 31.55 12.49 58.11
N SER A 826 31.53 12.96 56.86
CA SER A 826 32.60 13.70 56.20
C SER A 826 32.23 15.17 55.98
N ALA A 827 31.31 15.71 56.79
CA ALA A 827 30.80 17.06 56.62
C ALA A 827 31.92 18.10 56.66
N GLY A 828 31.95 18.98 55.65
CA GLY A 828 32.84 20.15 55.65
C GLY A 828 32.40 21.21 56.66
N VAL A 829 33.14 22.31 56.77
CA VAL A 829 32.67 23.46 57.60
C VAL A 829 31.93 24.52 56.77
N SER A 830 32.15 24.53 55.46
CA SER A 830 31.45 25.36 54.47
C SER A 830 31.70 24.81 53.06
N ALA A 831 30.92 25.27 52.08
CA ALA A 831 31.20 24.99 50.67
C ALA A 831 32.62 25.47 50.27
N LEU A 832 33.07 26.60 50.81
CA LEU A 832 34.41 27.14 50.54
C LEU A 832 35.51 26.22 51.08
N GLN A 833 35.36 25.67 52.28
CA GLN A 833 36.33 24.70 52.80
C GLN A 833 36.39 23.48 51.89
N ILE A 834 35.24 22.92 51.54
CA ILE A 834 35.17 21.74 50.67
C ILE A 834 35.82 22.05 49.32
N LYS A 835 35.55 23.22 48.71
CA LYS A 835 36.18 23.58 47.45
C LYS A 835 37.69 23.75 47.55
N THR A 836 38.17 24.27 48.68
CA THR A 836 39.61 24.47 48.93
C THR A 836 40.32 23.12 49.06
N ASP A 837 39.74 22.21 49.84
CA ASP A 837 40.33 20.88 50.10
C ASP A 837 40.13 19.93 48.91
N PHE A 838 39.06 20.13 48.15
CA PHE A 838 38.64 19.32 47.01
C PHE A 838 38.43 20.23 45.78
N PRO A 839 39.50 20.71 45.11
CA PRO A 839 39.39 21.64 44.00
C PRO A 839 38.56 21.14 42.81
N THR A 840 38.43 19.82 42.66
CA THR A 840 37.62 19.16 41.63
C THR A 840 36.17 18.91 42.04
N ALA A 841 35.75 19.34 43.23
CA ALA A 841 34.36 19.26 43.66
C ALA A 841 33.43 19.96 42.64
N THR A 842 32.31 19.33 42.34
CA THR A 842 31.28 19.80 41.40
C THR A 842 30.08 20.38 42.13
N ASP A 843 29.24 21.14 41.43
CA ASP A 843 28.01 21.69 42.01
C ASP A 843 27.09 20.57 42.54
N GLY A 844 26.39 20.83 43.65
CA GLY A 844 25.45 19.86 44.19
C GLY A 844 25.22 19.97 45.70
N LEU A 845 24.66 18.91 46.28
CA LEU A 845 24.39 18.82 47.71
C LEU A 845 25.63 18.37 48.48
N TYR A 846 25.99 19.11 49.51
CA TYR A 846 27.07 18.78 50.42
C TYR A 846 26.61 18.89 51.87
N TRP A 847 27.14 18.02 52.72
CA TRP A 847 27.00 18.09 54.16
C TRP A 847 28.04 19.05 54.74
N ILE A 848 27.59 19.98 55.58
CA ILE A 848 28.46 20.82 56.39
C ILE A 848 28.07 20.75 57.86
N THR A 849 29.01 21.07 58.74
CA THR A 849 28.80 21.21 60.18
C THR A 849 29.43 22.51 60.68
N ASN A 850 28.70 23.21 61.56
CA ASN A 850 29.18 24.43 62.19
C ASN A 850 28.67 24.45 63.63
N ALA A 851 29.55 24.68 64.60
CA ALA A 851 29.20 24.61 66.03
C ALA A 851 28.10 25.61 66.45
N SER A 852 27.95 26.72 65.72
CA SER A 852 26.96 27.77 65.99
C SER A 852 25.62 27.54 65.27
N ILE A 853 25.53 26.54 64.38
CA ILE A 853 24.31 26.19 63.64
C ILE A 853 23.86 24.80 64.08
N ASN A 854 22.58 24.63 64.42
CA ASN A 854 21.99 23.32 64.78
C ASN A 854 22.77 22.54 65.86
N GLY A 855 23.45 23.25 66.76
CA GLY A 855 24.28 22.65 67.82
C GLY A 855 25.47 21.84 67.31
N GLY A 856 25.95 22.10 66.09
CA GLY A 856 27.03 21.32 65.45
C GLY A 856 26.55 20.06 64.74
N THR A 857 25.24 19.81 64.66
CA THR A 857 24.69 18.69 63.89
C THR A 857 24.91 18.94 62.39
N PRO A 858 25.53 18.00 61.64
CA PRO A 858 25.69 18.14 60.20
C PRO A 858 24.35 18.33 59.48
N PHE A 859 24.33 19.22 58.49
CA PHE A 859 23.15 19.48 57.66
C PHE A 859 23.57 19.68 56.19
N GLN A 860 22.62 19.51 55.27
CA GLN A 860 22.89 19.66 53.84
C GLN A 860 22.76 21.13 53.40
N ILE A 861 23.66 21.54 52.51
CA ILE A 861 23.59 22.77 51.73
C ILE A 861 23.65 22.43 50.25
N TYR A 862 23.17 23.33 49.40
CA TYR A 862 23.55 23.33 48.00
C TYR A 862 24.80 24.21 47.84
N ALA A 863 25.83 23.64 47.22
CA ALA A 863 27.07 24.35 46.93
C ALA A 863 27.24 24.52 45.43
N ASP A 864 27.60 25.73 45.03
CA ASP A 864 28.16 26.01 43.71
C ASP A 864 29.68 26.00 43.82
N MET A 865 30.27 25.02 43.15
CA MET A 865 31.70 24.73 43.10
C MET A 865 32.32 25.16 41.78
N THR A 866 31.58 25.80 40.88
CA THR A 866 32.05 26.10 39.51
C THR A 866 32.19 27.59 39.23
N ILE A 867 31.20 28.41 39.58
CA ILE A 867 31.17 29.83 39.24
C ILE A 867 32.24 30.60 40.03
N ASP A 868 33.09 31.35 39.33
CA ASP A 868 34.15 32.19 39.91
C ASP A 868 35.06 31.42 40.89
N GLY A 869 35.39 30.17 40.56
CA GLY A 869 36.24 29.31 41.40
C GLY A 869 35.49 28.52 42.48
N GLY A 870 34.17 28.72 42.62
CA GLY A 870 33.30 27.93 43.48
C GLY A 870 33.40 28.21 44.97
N GLY A 871 32.87 27.29 45.78
CA GLY A 871 32.83 27.40 47.23
C GLY A 871 31.66 28.24 47.76
N TRP A 872 30.66 28.50 46.91
CA TRP A 872 29.49 29.28 47.24
C TRP A 872 28.45 28.42 47.96
N THR A 873 27.98 28.89 49.11
CA THR A 873 26.83 28.29 49.81
C THR A 873 25.56 29.01 49.41
N LEU A 874 24.55 28.27 48.93
CA LEU A 874 23.23 28.82 48.65
C LEU A 874 22.59 29.31 49.95
N LEU A 875 22.25 30.59 50.02
CA LEU A 875 21.53 31.20 51.13
C LEU A 875 20.04 31.33 50.86
N LEU A 876 19.66 31.63 49.61
CA LEU A 876 18.27 31.87 49.23
C LEU A 876 18.04 31.38 47.80
N CYS A 877 16.92 30.71 47.56
CA CYS A 877 16.35 30.51 46.23
C CYS A 877 14.89 30.97 46.27
N ASN A 878 14.49 31.85 45.35
CA ASN A 878 13.14 32.37 45.26
C ASN A 878 12.63 32.34 43.81
N ASN A 879 11.70 31.44 43.51
CA ASN A 879 11.08 31.29 42.20
C ASN A 879 9.61 31.73 42.13
N ASN A 880 9.01 32.08 43.27
CA ASN A 880 7.66 32.66 43.32
C ASN A 880 7.41 33.37 44.66
N ASN A 881 6.42 34.25 44.72
CA ASN A 881 6.10 35.06 45.91
C ASN A 881 5.23 34.36 46.98
N SER A 882 4.87 33.08 46.77
CA SER A 882 3.86 32.41 47.58
C SER A 882 4.34 32.09 48.99
N GLY A 883 3.64 32.60 50.00
CA GLY A 883 3.85 32.22 51.40
C GLY A 883 5.13 32.77 52.04
N TRP A 884 5.79 33.77 51.44
CA TRP A 884 6.88 34.49 52.10
C TRP A 884 6.33 35.45 53.18
N ASP A 885 6.97 35.46 54.35
CA ASP A 885 6.71 36.40 55.45
C ASP A 885 8.02 36.91 56.05
N GLY A 886 7.94 37.76 57.08
CA GLY A 886 9.14 38.28 57.74
C GLY A 886 10.03 37.16 58.32
N SER A 887 9.44 36.21 59.04
CA SER A 887 10.19 35.16 59.73
C SER A 887 10.82 34.17 58.76
N ASN A 888 10.06 33.74 57.76
CA ASN A 888 10.51 32.70 56.83
C ASN A 888 11.39 33.23 55.69
N ALA A 889 11.47 34.56 55.50
CA ALA A 889 12.42 35.16 54.56
C ALA A 889 13.88 34.83 54.91
N ILE A 890 14.18 34.58 56.19
CA ILE A 890 15.52 34.22 56.65
C ILE A 890 15.73 32.73 56.97
N LEU A 891 14.65 31.98 57.17
CA LEU A 891 14.65 30.52 57.41
C LEU A 891 13.42 29.86 56.77
N ARG A 892 13.64 29.09 55.71
CA ARG A 892 12.59 28.35 55.00
C ARG A 892 13.18 27.13 54.32
N ASN A 893 12.57 25.96 54.53
CA ASN A 893 12.99 24.69 53.93
C ASN A 893 14.46 24.34 54.22
N GLU A 894 14.94 24.62 55.44
CA GLU A 894 16.34 24.48 55.87
C GLU A 894 16.94 23.09 55.65
N THR A 895 16.10 22.05 55.60
CA THR A 895 16.50 20.65 55.41
C THR A 895 16.41 20.18 53.95
N ALA A 896 15.93 21.02 53.03
CA ALA A 896 15.73 20.69 51.62
C ALA A 896 16.30 21.79 50.69
N PRO A 897 17.64 21.95 50.62
CA PRO A 897 18.27 22.89 49.70
C PRO A 897 17.85 22.63 48.25
N THR A 898 17.42 23.67 47.56
CA THR A 898 16.98 23.59 46.17
C THR A 898 17.35 24.85 45.41
N ILE A 899 17.79 24.68 44.17
CA ILE A 899 18.05 25.77 43.23
C ILE A 899 16.87 26.02 42.28
N ASN A 900 15.75 25.30 42.41
CA ASN A 900 14.59 25.41 41.52
C ASN A 900 13.27 25.67 42.28
N GLY A 901 13.35 26.14 43.53
CA GLY A 901 12.21 26.25 44.44
C GLY A 901 12.29 27.45 45.38
N GLN A 902 11.66 27.32 46.54
CA GLN A 902 11.77 28.29 47.64
C GLN A 902 12.67 27.71 48.74
N TYR A 903 13.73 28.42 49.11
CA TYR A 903 14.68 28.01 50.13
C TYR A 903 15.31 29.24 50.76
N SER A 904 15.51 29.24 52.09
CA SER A 904 16.24 30.30 52.79
C SER A 904 16.96 29.74 54.02
N ILE A 905 18.25 30.04 54.14
CA ILE A 905 19.07 29.87 55.34
C ILE A 905 19.87 31.15 55.66
N ILE A 906 19.33 32.32 55.29
CA ILE A 906 19.98 33.62 55.51
C ILE A 906 20.33 33.82 57.00
N ALA A 907 19.53 33.30 57.94
CA ALA A 907 19.84 33.38 59.37
C ALA A 907 21.15 32.66 59.76
N TYR A 908 21.64 31.74 58.93
CA TYR A 908 22.90 31.04 59.14
C TYR A 908 24.09 31.72 58.46
N ALA A 909 23.85 32.65 57.53
CA ALA A 909 24.87 33.20 56.63
C ALA A 909 26.06 33.85 57.35
N ASP A 910 25.82 34.50 58.50
CA ASP A 910 26.88 35.12 59.30
C ASP A 910 27.90 34.13 59.89
N TYR A 911 27.50 32.87 60.06
CA TYR A 911 28.39 31.79 60.50
C TYR A 911 29.05 31.05 59.32
N LEU A 912 28.53 31.23 58.09
CA LEU A 912 28.95 30.53 56.88
C LEU A 912 29.93 31.33 56.03
N LYS A 913 29.95 32.66 56.18
CA LYS A 913 30.90 33.54 55.50
C LYS A 913 32.34 33.28 55.94
N LYS A 914 33.28 33.34 54.99
CA LYS A 914 34.73 33.15 55.19
C LYS A 914 35.33 33.96 56.33
N SER A 915 34.85 35.18 56.53
CA SER A 915 35.40 36.13 57.49
C SER A 915 34.36 37.15 57.94
N SER A 916 34.62 37.83 59.06
CA SER A 916 33.74 38.90 59.55
C SER A 916 33.61 40.05 58.54
N SER A 917 34.71 40.46 57.92
CA SER A 917 34.79 41.45 56.82
C SER A 917 35.61 40.90 55.65
N GLY A 918 35.41 41.45 54.45
CA GLY A 918 36.08 41.01 53.22
C GLY A 918 35.52 39.70 52.64
N PHE A 919 34.38 39.23 53.15
CA PHE A 919 33.67 38.07 52.60
C PHE A 919 32.96 38.44 51.30
N GLN A 920 32.65 37.43 50.49
CA GLN A 920 31.97 37.65 49.21
C GLN A 920 30.55 37.11 49.25
N TYR A 921 29.68 37.78 48.52
CA TYR A 921 28.33 37.29 48.23
C TYR A 921 28.04 37.44 46.75
N MET A 922 27.20 36.54 46.24
CA MET A 922 26.80 36.51 44.85
C MET A 922 25.28 36.54 44.78
N ILE A 923 24.75 37.31 43.83
CA ILE A 923 23.34 37.32 43.51
C ILE A 923 23.23 37.11 42.01
N ASP A 924 22.43 36.15 41.58
CA ASP A 924 22.11 35.89 40.18
C ASP A 924 20.62 35.56 40.01
N ALA A 925 20.11 35.70 38.79
CA ALA A 925 18.69 35.58 38.49
C ALA A 925 18.44 35.09 37.06
N SER A 926 17.26 34.51 36.81
CA SER A 926 16.81 33.88 35.55
C SER A 926 17.58 32.62 35.15
N THR A 927 18.89 32.72 35.02
CA THR A 927 19.80 31.59 34.77
C THR A 927 21.07 31.86 35.57
N ARG A 928 21.74 30.81 36.05
CA ARG A 928 22.95 30.96 36.89
C ARG A 928 24.00 31.84 36.19
N GLY A 929 24.61 32.76 36.94
CA GLY A 929 25.61 33.70 36.40
C GLY A 929 25.06 34.86 35.56
N HIS A 930 23.75 35.11 35.58
CA HIS A 930 23.10 36.23 34.87
C HIS A 930 22.38 37.19 35.83
N TRP A 931 22.16 38.42 35.36
CA TRP A 931 21.33 39.45 35.99
C TRP A 931 21.63 39.70 37.47
N GLY A 932 22.88 40.06 37.78
CA GLY A 932 23.35 40.30 39.14
C GLY A 932 24.85 40.52 39.20
N GLY A 933 25.54 39.90 40.15
CA GLY A 933 26.99 40.02 40.29
C GLY A 933 27.58 39.34 41.50
N ILE A 934 28.88 39.57 41.70
CA ILE A 934 29.66 39.15 42.87
C ILE A 934 30.19 40.41 43.55
N TRP A 935 29.97 40.52 44.85
CA TRP A 935 30.43 41.64 45.67
C TRP A 935 31.28 41.17 46.83
N THR A 936 32.20 42.03 47.25
CA THR A 936 32.93 41.95 48.51
C THR A 936 32.31 42.93 49.50
N ALA A 937 31.99 42.46 50.71
CA ALA A 937 31.60 43.31 51.83
C ALA A 937 32.84 43.81 52.58
N ASN A 938 33.17 45.10 52.52
CA ASN A 938 34.44 45.61 53.04
C ASN A 938 34.46 45.76 54.58
N LYS A 939 33.29 45.69 55.22
CA LYS A 939 33.11 45.84 56.68
C LYS A 939 32.49 44.58 57.29
N ALA A 940 32.41 44.58 58.62
CA ALA A 940 31.80 43.51 59.40
C ALA A 940 30.26 43.53 59.31
N TYR A 941 29.73 43.30 58.11
CA TYR A 941 28.30 43.33 57.80
C TYR A 941 27.61 42.01 58.11
N SER A 942 26.30 42.09 58.33
CA SER A 942 25.41 40.99 58.69
C SER A 942 24.31 40.80 57.64
N PHE A 943 24.02 39.53 57.33
CA PHE A 943 22.93 39.16 56.41
C PHE A 943 21.52 39.34 57.01
N VAL A 944 21.43 39.52 58.33
CA VAL A 944 20.18 39.77 59.06
C VAL A 944 20.10 41.18 59.64
N ASN A 945 20.96 42.10 59.17
CA ASN A 945 20.91 43.49 59.58
C ASN A 945 19.58 44.14 59.15
N THR A 946 18.93 44.87 60.06
CA THR A 946 17.55 45.37 59.86
C THR A 946 17.46 46.80 59.37
N ASN A 947 18.53 47.32 58.77
CA ASN A 947 18.58 48.64 58.16
C ASN A 947 19.48 48.64 56.91
N ASN A 948 19.38 49.70 56.10
CA ASN A 948 20.03 49.83 54.80
C ASN A 948 21.46 50.43 54.87
N THR A 949 22.15 50.37 56.02
CA THR A 949 23.45 51.06 56.21
C THR A 949 24.67 50.28 55.68
N GLN A 950 24.47 49.11 55.06
CA GLN A 950 25.53 48.21 54.60
C GLN A 950 26.02 48.56 53.18
N THR A 951 26.51 49.79 53.00
CA THR A 951 26.83 50.38 51.68
C THR A 951 28.29 50.25 51.23
N ASP A 952 29.21 49.88 52.14
CA ASP A 952 30.64 49.74 51.83
C ASP A 952 30.92 48.36 51.18
N ILE A 953 30.55 48.25 49.91
CA ILE A 953 30.66 47.04 49.10
C ILE A 953 31.40 47.32 47.79
N THR A 954 32.18 46.34 47.34
CA THR A 954 32.91 46.38 46.07
C THR A 954 32.33 45.36 45.12
N LEU A 955 31.79 45.78 43.97
CA LEU A 955 31.37 44.89 42.89
C LEU A 955 32.62 44.32 42.21
N ASN A 956 32.89 43.03 42.42
CA ASN A 956 34.04 42.33 41.83
C ASN A 956 33.75 41.91 40.39
N THR A 957 32.58 41.31 40.17
CA THR A 957 32.18 40.76 38.88
C THR A 957 30.73 41.17 38.63
N LYS A 958 30.47 41.79 37.49
CA LYS A 958 29.11 42.15 37.08
C LYS A 958 28.57 41.07 36.14
N PHE A 959 27.37 40.57 36.40
CA PHE A 959 26.65 39.70 35.48
C PHE A 959 25.68 40.52 34.65
N ASP A 960 25.82 40.41 33.33
CA ASP A 960 25.12 41.21 32.33
C ASP A 960 25.32 42.74 32.49
N SER A 961 24.53 43.52 31.76
CA SER A 961 24.65 44.98 31.68
C SER A 961 23.58 45.68 32.51
N TRP A 962 23.97 46.23 33.66
CA TRP A 962 23.13 47.07 34.51
C TRP A 962 23.99 48.10 35.29
N SER A 963 23.33 49.13 35.83
CA SER A 963 23.92 50.16 36.68
C SER A 963 23.14 50.28 37.97
N TYR A 964 23.80 50.71 39.06
CA TYR A 964 23.08 50.95 40.32
C TYR A 964 21.97 51.98 40.13
N SER A 965 20.76 51.64 40.53
CA SER A 965 19.60 52.53 40.42
C SER A 965 18.48 52.08 41.36
N ASN A 966 17.56 52.98 41.67
CA ASN A 966 16.33 52.66 42.41
C ASN A 966 15.27 51.92 41.56
N ASP A 967 15.58 51.59 40.30
CA ASP A 967 14.78 50.75 39.40
C ASP A 967 15.50 49.41 39.10
N GLY A 968 16.45 49.03 39.96
CA GLY A 968 17.23 47.80 39.88
C GLY A 968 17.99 47.53 41.18
N ILE A 969 19.18 46.94 41.08
CA ILE A 969 20.06 46.72 42.23
C ILE A 969 20.61 48.07 42.72
N GLU A 970 20.58 48.31 44.02
CA GLU A 970 21.23 49.46 44.66
C GLU A 970 22.56 49.04 45.33
N GLN A 971 23.44 49.99 45.62
CA GLN A 971 24.76 49.73 46.22
C GLN A 971 24.67 49.48 47.73
N ILE A 972 23.87 48.49 48.13
CA ILE A 972 23.62 48.09 49.51
C ILE A 972 23.64 46.56 49.54
N MET A 973 24.41 45.97 50.46
CA MET A 973 24.33 44.52 50.70
C MET A 973 22.90 44.16 51.13
N PRO A 974 22.26 43.12 50.54
CA PRO A 974 20.89 42.76 50.87
C PRO A 974 20.63 42.73 52.38
N TRP A 975 19.65 43.52 52.82
CA TRP A 975 19.31 43.69 54.24
C TRP A 975 17.90 43.18 54.53
N TYR A 976 17.64 42.87 55.79
CA TYR A 976 16.45 42.17 56.25
C TYR A 976 15.39 43.14 56.79
N SER A 977 14.27 43.30 56.10
CA SER A 977 13.15 44.13 56.53
C SER A 977 11.89 43.30 56.79
N PRO A 978 11.74 42.66 57.98
CA PRO A 978 10.61 41.77 58.25
C PRO A 978 9.24 42.45 58.14
N GLY A 979 9.18 43.75 58.44
CA GLY A 979 7.95 44.54 58.44
C GLY A 979 7.56 45.16 57.10
N SER A 980 8.42 45.09 56.08
CA SER A 980 8.19 45.72 54.77
C SER A 980 7.70 44.72 53.73
N CYS A 981 7.25 45.20 52.57
CA CYS A 981 6.93 44.34 51.44
C CYS A 981 8.19 43.64 50.88
N GLY A 982 9.30 44.36 50.73
CA GLY A 982 10.61 43.80 50.41
C GLY A 982 11.26 43.22 51.66
N LYS A 983 11.27 41.90 51.79
CA LYS A 983 11.77 41.23 53.00
C LYS A 983 13.29 41.14 53.02
N ILE A 984 13.88 40.82 51.88
CA ILE A 984 15.32 40.82 51.65
C ILE A 984 15.55 41.65 50.40
N THR A 985 16.18 42.81 50.56
CA THR A 985 16.26 43.79 49.48
C THR A 985 17.59 44.52 49.48
N THR A 986 18.05 44.92 48.29
CA THR A 986 19.12 45.91 48.16
C THR A 986 18.59 47.34 48.23
N SER A 987 17.29 47.58 48.12
CA SER A 987 16.76 48.95 48.02
C SER A 987 16.93 49.74 49.31
N ASN A 988 17.14 51.06 49.18
CA ASN A 988 17.11 51.96 50.33
C ASN A 988 15.69 52.15 50.92
N ASP A 989 14.63 51.81 50.17
CA ASP A 989 13.24 51.92 50.58
C ASP A 989 12.49 50.61 50.28
N ALA A 990 12.32 49.76 51.31
CA ALA A 990 11.72 48.43 51.20
C ALA A 990 10.19 48.42 50.94
N ASN A 991 9.53 49.58 50.86
CA ASN A 991 8.10 49.70 50.54
C ASN A 991 7.80 50.61 49.34
N GLY A 992 8.73 51.47 48.94
CA GLY A 992 8.60 52.42 47.81
C GLY A 992 9.16 51.88 46.51
N ASN A 993 10.31 52.40 46.04
CA ASN A 993 11.00 51.96 44.82
C ASN A 993 11.96 50.79 45.11
N TRP A 994 11.39 49.72 45.62
CA TRP A 994 12.02 48.50 46.11
C TRP A 994 12.47 47.49 45.03
N TRP A 995 13.08 47.97 43.95
CA TRP A 995 13.73 47.08 42.97
C TRP A 995 15.03 46.49 43.54
N GLY A 996 15.58 45.48 42.87
CA GLY A 996 16.70 44.69 43.40
C GLY A 996 16.31 43.90 44.65
N THR A 997 15.02 43.53 44.77
CA THR A 997 14.50 42.77 45.91
C THR A 997 14.61 41.28 45.63
N LEU A 998 15.15 40.54 46.60
CA LEU A 998 15.38 39.10 46.49
C LEU A 998 14.17 38.31 47.02
N VAL A 999 13.50 38.82 48.06
CA VAL A 999 12.26 38.23 48.62
C VAL A 999 11.20 39.30 48.77
N SER A 1000 10.04 39.07 48.18
CA SER A 1000 8.86 39.91 48.29
C SER A 1000 7.68 39.13 48.87
N SER A 1001 6.88 39.78 49.73
CA SER A 1001 5.58 39.26 50.17
C SER A 1001 4.38 39.97 49.52
N CYS A 1002 4.60 40.85 48.52
CA CYS A 1002 3.51 41.59 47.87
C CYS A 1002 3.85 42.01 46.42
N GLY A 1003 2.84 42.25 45.58
CA GLY A 1003 2.97 42.99 44.30
C GLY A 1003 3.68 42.32 43.10
N PHE A 1004 4.59 41.36 43.28
CA PHE A 1004 5.38 40.75 42.21
C PHE A 1004 5.64 39.27 42.46
N ASN A 1005 5.90 38.49 41.40
CA ASN A 1005 6.14 37.05 41.46
C ASN A 1005 7.32 36.69 40.54
N PRO A 1006 8.54 36.37 41.04
CA PRO A 1006 8.93 36.14 42.43
C PRO A 1006 9.15 37.39 43.30
N ALA A 1007 9.90 38.38 42.83
CA ALA A 1007 10.16 39.66 43.50
C ALA A 1007 10.59 40.70 42.45
N PRO A 1008 10.36 42.00 42.66
CA PRO A 1008 10.75 43.01 41.69
C PRO A 1008 12.28 43.10 41.58
N TRP A 1009 12.80 42.82 40.39
CA TRP A 1009 14.25 42.66 40.18
C TRP A 1009 14.91 43.86 39.50
N MET A 1010 14.90 43.96 38.16
CA MET A 1010 15.54 45.07 37.43
C MET A 1010 14.64 45.64 36.33
N GLY A 1011 13.80 46.61 36.71
CA GLY A 1011 12.94 47.37 35.79
C GLY A 1011 13.73 48.20 34.79
N CYS A 1012 14.86 48.78 35.22
CA CYS A 1012 15.74 49.65 34.42
C CYS A 1012 16.19 49.05 33.08
N CYS A 1013 16.23 47.73 33.04
CA CYS A 1013 17.07 46.97 32.14
C CYS A 1013 16.29 45.77 31.56
N ALA A 1014 14.95 45.83 31.62
CA ALA A 1014 14.00 44.86 31.07
C ALA A 1014 14.07 43.43 31.66
N ASN A 1015 14.53 43.26 32.90
CA ASN A 1015 14.43 42.00 33.64
C ASN A 1015 13.63 42.19 34.95
N SER A 1016 12.37 42.63 34.81
CA SER A 1016 11.48 42.89 35.94
C SER A 1016 10.89 41.62 36.55
N ASP A 1017 10.73 40.56 35.76
CA ASP A 1017 10.31 39.23 36.17
C ASP A 1017 11.43 38.21 35.84
N PRO A 1018 12.36 37.98 36.78
CA PRO A 1018 13.48 37.10 36.52
C PRO A 1018 13.07 35.62 36.50
N GLY A 1019 11.85 35.24 36.88
CA GLY A 1019 11.44 33.85 37.08
C GLY A 1019 12.03 33.19 38.32
N ILE A 1020 13.32 33.38 38.60
CA ILE A 1020 14.03 32.83 39.76
C ILE A 1020 15.21 33.72 40.18
N ILE A 1021 15.47 33.82 41.48
CA ILE A 1021 16.55 34.61 42.09
C ILE A 1021 17.30 33.73 43.09
N TRP A 1022 18.63 33.79 43.10
CA TRP A 1022 19.47 33.11 44.08
C TRP A 1022 20.41 34.08 44.81
N TYR A 1023 20.65 33.80 46.08
CA TYR A 1023 21.61 34.50 46.92
C TYR A 1023 22.62 33.53 47.50
N TRP A 1024 23.90 33.89 47.46
CA TRP A 1024 24.99 33.03 47.86
C TRP A 1024 26.00 33.76 48.72
N VAL A 1025 26.74 33.02 49.56
CA VAL A 1025 27.88 33.54 50.32
C VAL A 1025 29.06 32.59 50.23
N ARG A 1026 30.27 33.15 50.29
CA ARG A 1026 31.46 32.39 50.61
C ARG A 1026 32.40 33.14 51.52
#